data_AF-A0A947VYI3-F1
#
_entry.id   AF-A0A947VYI3-F1
#
_cell.length_a   1.000
_cell.length_b   1.000
_cell.length_c   1.000
_cell.angle_alpha   90.00
_cell.angle_beta   90.00
_cell.angle_gamma   90.00
#
_symmetry.space_group_name_H-M   'P 1'
#
loop_
_entity.id
_entity.type
_entity.pdbx_description
1 polymer ?
#
loop_
_entity_poly.entity_id
_entity_poly.type
_entity_poly.pdbx_seq_one_letter_code
_entity_poly.pdbx_strand_id
1 'polypeptide(L)'
;MRNLWVFRSLLLIGVSGVLCFFANVSAEAASISWDGGGGDSLWETGTNWSGDSVPTDADDVTIDLGSGTVVDINATTTINSLTISDATTLNFDYDAVGGSGLIIDDGDLVVNSGATITHTAGTDAVVGTISIDVQTGDATITGDINVNGLGYSSSGGPGVPTSIYGGASYGGTGEKRSYTDTHEVYGSITAPVDLGSGSQTRSGGGAIRLTAANMIINGTISADANTAGNYGGGSGGSVYLTTTGQISGTGTISADGKVGGSGGRIAIYYATQTDSRTVHAYGSTYSNKFGGAGTVYLKDTTANTDELIIDNNDLTGDTPQDYLNGKTPLTPSGTPLSLSVNQITVRNNGYLDLNSDTTLTFEDADGLGWTDDGFIADNGGNLYDGSTGGDASDGPFEDGYAVTIPSGATLYGNTTKSFPSLTVSGTLTHSANYSTDVYGVNYTISGDLTVAVGGLIDVEAMGFAATYGSGVPTSLYAGASYGGLGAKNATSDTHDVYGSITAPVDLGSGSQYRSGGGKIQLTAANMIINGTISADAKTDGNYGGGSGGSVYLTTTGQISGTGTISADGKAGGSGGRIAIYYATQTDSRTVHAYGAAYDANRYGGAGTVYFKDTTANTDELIIDNNNLFNSDYIRYSYLHGSTPLTASGMSLTLSVDTLTVQNDGHLNINSDTALSATTINWHGMIEDNGGSLPTVTSGIVDVPSDAVWIANTARSLTSVNLDGLLRHRKNFDTELYRVDLTTSGNFTIGAGGSIDVDDLGFRYGYGTGAGSDRGAYGSGGGHGGEGGATADGNGGGGITYDEETEPDEIGSGGGSAGNAAGDGAGAVKLTVGGDLTLGGAVSANGMVGGAWNSGGGAGGSIWFTVTGDFGGTEDVTATGGDATGNNGGGGGGRIYIFYGTLSWTGSGSVAGGSSSYPGSIGTYNLIMSNSAPTAASVTGVQSTNGTKVVTGTVIIDDADDDVSSFKVEYSDDGGVSWYDPTLSSTVYATNGTPAVNNSNLYQISNVETISGANTVTFYWNINTDAPGVEDTDYQFRITPYDGTSVGSTASSSNFRVDTLSPTLSLSYSSTSENSSETVSGTTEANASIYVDSVLK
;
A
#
# COMPACT_ATOMS: atom_id res chain seq x y z
N MET A 1 -55.49 -29.00 -55.54
CA MET A 1 -56.58 -29.83 -56.09
C MET A 1 -57.61 -30.01 -54.97
N ARG A 2 -58.52 -29.05 -54.78
CA ARG A 2 -59.94 -29.02 -55.21
C ARG A 2 -60.83 -30.15 -54.64
N ASN A 3 -61.80 -29.71 -53.83
CA ASN A 3 -63.20 -30.16 -53.68
C ASN A 3 -63.50 -31.35 -52.76
N LEU A 4 -64.71 -31.56 -52.23
CA LEU A 4 -65.89 -30.76 -51.81
C LEU A 4 -66.95 -31.85 -51.46
N TRP A 5 -67.38 -31.92 -50.20
CA TRP A 5 -68.71 -32.33 -49.71
C TRP A 5 -69.34 -33.74 -49.91
N VAL A 6 -70.23 -34.05 -48.95
CA VAL A 6 -71.57 -34.70 -49.04
C VAL A 6 -71.77 -36.09 -48.39
N PHE A 7 -72.38 -36.06 -47.20
CA PHE A 7 -73.58 -36.77 -46.68
C PHE A 7 -73.81 -38.31 -46.77
N ARG A 8 -74.13 -38.84 -45.57
CA ARG A 8 -75.23 -39.74 -45.14
C ARG A 8 -75.41 -41.18 -45.67
N SER A 9 -75.32 -42.09 -44.69
CA SER A 9 -76.33 -43.07 -44.23
C SER A 9 -76.66 -44.32 -45.07
N LEU A 10 -76.43 -45.50 -44.46
CA LEU A 10 -77.25 -46.72 -44.58
C LEU A 10 -76.98 -47.60 -43.32
N LEU A 11 -77.91 -47.69 -42.36
CA LEU A 11 -78.97 -48.72 -42.23
C LEU A 11 -78.46 -50.07 -41.69
N LEU A 12 -78.77 -50.39 -40.43
CA LEU A 12 -79.18 -51.73 -40.03
C LEU A 12 -80.06 -51.69 -38.77
N ILE A 13 -81.30 -52.18 -38.92
CA ILE A 13 -82.30 -52.44 -37.87
C ILE A 13 -82.14 -53.89 -37.43
N GLY A 14 -82.28 -54.21 -36.13
CA GLY A 14 -82.31 -55.63 -35.73
C GLY A 14 -82.39 -56.03 -34.24
N VAL A 15 -83.12 -55.30 -33.40
CA VAL A 15 -83.98 -55.79 -32.29
C VAL A 15 -83.45 -56.76 -31.19
N SER A 16 -83.63 -56.26 -29.95
CA SER A 16 -83.98 -56.94 -28.67
C SER A 16 -82.89 -57.52 -27.76
N GLY A 17 -82.62 -56.74 -26.72
CA GLY A 17 -82.19 -57.18 -25.40
C GLY A 17 -82.35 -56.01 -24.42
N VAL A 18 -83.48 -55.96 -23.72
CA VAL A 18 -83.79 -54.95 -22.70
C VAL A 18 -82.79 -55.08 -21.54
N LEU A 19 -81.98 -54.05 -21.33
CA LEU A 19 -81.31 -53.77 -20.07
C LEU A 19 -81.58 -52.30 -19.76
N CYS A 20 -82.31 -52.04 -18.67
CA CYS A 20 -82.73 -50.70 -18.27
C CYS A 20 -81.53 -49.78 -18.04
N PHE A 21 -81.38 -48.73 -18.86
CA PHE A 21 -80.67 -47.53 -18.48
C PHE A 21 -81.64 -46.64 -17.69
N PHE A 22 -81.44 -46.53 -16.38
CA PHE A 22 -81.91 -45.35 -15.65
C PHE A 22 -81.07 -44.18 -16.17
N ALA A 23 -81.70 -43.26 -16.88
CA ALA A 23 -81.16 -41.91 -17.02
C ALA A 23 -81.27 -41.26 -15.64
N ASN A 24 -80.14 -41.09 -14.95
CA ASN A 24 -80.06 -40.13 -13.86
C ASN A 24 -80.21 -38.75 -14.51
N VAL A 25 -81.38 -38.15 -14.33
CA VAL A 25 -81.54 -36.71 -14.37
C VAL A 25 -80.67 -36.18 -13.24
N SER A 26 -79.64 -35.36 -13.51
CA SER A 26 -78.92 -34.68 -12.44
C SER A 26 -79.93 -33.84 -11.68
N ALA A 27 -80.03 -34.05 -10.36
CA ALA A 27 -80.75 -33.14 -9.50
C ALA A 27 -80.08 -31.76 -9.63
N GLU A 28 -80.86 -30.69 -9.76
CA GLU A 28 -80.33 -29.34 -9.58
C GLU A 28 -79.80 -29.23 -8.13
N ALA A 29 -78.59 -28.71 -7.97
CA ALA A 29 -78.01 -28.44 -6.66
C ALA A 29 -78.96 -27.53 -5.85
N ALA A 30 -79.09 -27.79 -4.55
CA ALA A 30 -79.99 -27.00 -3.73
C ALA A 30 -79.28 -25.72 -3.28
N SER A 31 -79.91 -24.55 -3.47
CA SER A 31 -79.33 -23.30 -2.97
C SER A 31 -79.54 -23.17 -1.47
N ILE A 32 -78.45 -22.99 -0.73
CA ILE A 32 -78.44 -22.79 0.71
C ILE A 32 -77.71 -21.50 1.05
N SER A 33 -78.34 -20.63 1.85
CA SER A 33 -77.78 -19.33 2.22
C SER A 33 -77.59 -19.20 3.71
N TRP A 34 -76.50 -18.55 4.13
CA TRP A 34 -76.30 -18.18 5.53
C TRP A 34 -77.39 -17.20 5.97
N ASP A 35 -78.13 -17.52 7.03
CA ASP A 35 -79.19 -16.67 7.60
C ASP A 35 -78.94 -16.30 9.08
N GLY A 36 -77.96 -16.94 9.73
CA GLY A 36 -77.57 -16.66 11.12
C GLY A 36 -78.62 -17.06 12.18
N GLY A 37 -79.59 -17.93 11.83
CA GLY A 37 -80.71 -18.30 12.70
C GLY A 37 -80.32 -19.01 14.02
N GLY A 38 -79.12 -19.58 14.12
CA GLY A 38 -78.58 -20.23 15.32
C GLY A 38 -77.98 -19.28 16.36
N GLY A 39 -77.71 -18.02 15.99
CA GLY A 39 -77.20 -16.99 16.90
C GLY A 39 -75.72 -17.13 17.28
N ASP A 40 -74.99 -18.03 16.62
CA ASP A 40 -73.53 -18.13 16.64
C ASP A 40 -72.95 -17.94 15.23
N SER A 41 -71.63 -17.95 15.10
CA SER A 41 -70.92 -17.75 13.82
C SER A 41 -70.51 -19.07 13.15
N LEU A 42 -70.85 -20.23 13.69
CA LEU A 42 -70.25 -21.50 13.28
C LEU A 42 -70.91 -22.07 12.02
N TRP A 43 -70.10 -22.41 11.01
CA TRP A 43 -70.52 -23.08 9.78
C TRP A 43 -71.27 -24.39 10.09
N GLU A 44 -70.82 -25.12 11.11
CA GLU A 44 -71.32 -26.45 11.46
C GLU A 44 -72.68 -26.42 12.19
N THR A 45 -73.17 -25.24 12.58
CA THR A 45 -74.48 -25.08 13.21
C THR A 45 -75.56 -25.01 12.12
N GLY A 46 -76.26 -26.12 11.89
CA GLY A 46 -77.28 -26.23 10.82
C GLY A 46 -78.36 -25.14 10.84
N THR A 47 -78.73 -24.62 12.02
CA THR A 47 -79.73 -23.53 12.17
C THR A 47 -79.23 -22.16 11.70
N ASN A 48 -77.96 -22.00 11.33
CA ASN A 48 -77.45 -20.78 10.70
C ASN A 48 -77.64 -20.75 9.17
N TRP A 49 -78.17 -21.84 8.60
CA TRP A 49 -78.37 -22.02 7.18
C TRP A 49 -79.84 -22.09 6.85
N SER A 50 -80.21 -21.52 5.70
CA SER A 50 -81.57 -21.59 5.19
C SER A 50 -82.02 -23.04 5.04
N GLY A 51 -83.04 -23.45 5.80
CA GLY A 51 -83.50 -24.85 5.84
C GLY A 51 -83.02 -25.65 7.05
N ASP A 52 -82.32 -25.00 7.98
CA ASP A 52 -81.87 -25.54 9.28
C ASP A 52 -80.96 -26.78 9.17
N SER A 53 -80.18 -26.89 8.10
CA SER A 53 -79.23 -27.99 7.83
C SER A 53 -77.87 -27.48 7.34
N VAL A 54 -76.78 -28.13 7.75
CA VAL A 54 -75.43 -27.79 7.28
C VAL A 54 -75.30 -28.14 5.79
N PRO A 55 -74.68 -27.29 4.95
CA PRO A 55 -74.44 -27.56 3.54
C PRO A 55 -73.65 -28.86 3.30
N THR A 56 -73.99 -29.58 2.23
CA THR A 56 -73.25 -30.76 1.74
C THR A 56 -72.72 -30.54 0.31
N ASP A 57 -72.01 -31.55 -0.19
CA ASP A 57 -71.51 -31.67 -1.57
C ASP A 57 -72.53 -31.40 -2.69
N ALA A 58 -73.83 -31.45 -2.40
CA ALA A 58 -74.90 -31.19 -3.36
C ALA A 58 -75.43 -29.74 -3.33
N ASP A 59 -74.91 -28.88 -2.45
CA ASP A 59 -75.50 -27.57 -2.16
C ASP A 59 -74.68 -26.39 -2.73
N ASP A 60 -75.37 -25.44 -3.34
CA ASP A 60 -74.83 -24.14 -3.77
C ASP A 60 -74.91 -23.14 -2.63
N VAL A 61 -73.77 -22.76 -2.07
CA VAL A 61 -73.69 -21.93 -0.86
C VAL A 61 -73.57 -20.44 -1.18
N THR A 62 -74.42 -19.63 -0.55
CA THR A 62 -74.31 -18.16 -0.61
C THR A 62 -74.20 -17.55 0.79
N ILE A 63 -73.25 -16.63 0.99
CA ILE A 63 -73.09 -15.87 2.23
C ILE A 63 -73.20 -14.37 1.91
N ASP A 64 -74.32 -13.77 2.29
CA ASP A 64 -74.73 -12.43 1.80
C ASP A 64 -75.65 -11.69 2.80
N LEU A 65 -75.22 -11.50 4.05
CA LEU A 65 -76.03 -10.86 5.11
C LEU A 65 -75.61 -9.43 5.49
N GLY A 66 -74.61 -8.85 4.82
CA GLY A 66 -74.16 -7.49 5.08
C GLY A 66 -72.94 -7.36 6.00
N SER A 67 -72.45 -6.13 6.11
CA SER A 67 -71.19 -5.79 6.78
C SER A 67 -71.15 -6.23 8.25
N GLY A 68 -70.09 -6.95 8.63
CA GLY A 68 -69.88 -7.42 10.00
C GLY A 68 -70.33 -8.85 10.28
N THR A 69 -70.89 -9.54 9.28
CA THR A 69 -71.14 -10.98 9.33
C THR A 69 -69.80 -11.72 9.30
N VAL A 70 -69.58 -12.64 10.27
CA VAL A 70 -68.43 -13.55 10.31
C VAL A 70 -68.96 -14.96 10.37
N VAL A 71 -68.48 -15.81 9.45
CA VAL A 71 -68.77 -17.25 9.39
C VAL A 71 -67.49 -18.01 9.68
N ASP A 72 -67.45 -18.74 10.78
CA ASP A 72 -66.31 -19.54 11.21
C ASP A 72 -66.47 -20.99 10.74
N ILE A 73 -65.56 -21.45 9.88
CA ILE A 73 -65.43 -22.86 9.50
C ILE A 73 -64.36 -23.52 10.36
N ASN A 74 -64.70 -24.60 11.05
CA ASN A 74 -63.89 -25.26 12.08
C ASN A 74 -63.48 -26.70 11.69
N ALA A 75 -64.00 -27.21 10.58
CA ALA A 75 -63.70 -28.55 10.08
C ALA A 75 -63.72 -28.61 8.54
N THR A 76 -63.14 -29.68 8.01
CA THR A 76 -63.29 -30.08 6.61
C THR A 76 -64.75 -30.01 6.17
N THR A 77 -65.01 -29.34 5.06
CA THR A 77 -66.35 -29.22 4.49
C THR A 77 -66.29 -29.42 2.98
N THR A 78 -67.27 -30.12 2.41
CA THR A 78 -67.44 -30.27 0.96
C THR A 78 -68.79 -29.69 0.56
N ILE A 79 -68.80 -28.86 -0.48
CA ILE A 79 -69.99 -28.18 -1.04
C ILE A 79 -69.95 -28.16 -2.57
N ASN A 80 -71.07 -27.84 -3.22
CA ASN A 80 -71.11 -27.72 -4.69
C ASN A 80 -70.48 -26.42 -5.18
N SER A 81 -70.88 -25.25 -4.66
CA SER A 81 -70.32 -23.93 -5.01
C SER A 81 -70.34 -22.95 -3.83
N LEU A 82 -69.56 -21.87 -3.89
CA LEU A 82 -69.53 -20.84 -2.85
C LEU A 82 -69.51 -19.43 -3.44
N THR A 83 -70.50 -18.61 -3.08
CA THR A 83 -70.51 -17.16 -3.33
C THR A 83 -70.52 -16.37 -2.03
N ILE A 84 -69.56 -15.46 -1.84
CA ILE A 84 -69.45 -14.58 -0.68
C ILE A 84 -69.56 -13.12 -1.14
N SER A 85 -70.42 -12.35 -0.48
CA SER A 85 -70.79 -10.97 -0.86
C SER A 85 -70.99 -10.05 0.34
N ASP A 86 -71.38 -8.79 0.07
CA ASP A 86 -71.86 -7.78 1.03
C ASP A 86 -70.99 -7.54 2.27
N ALA A 87 -69.67 -7.55 2.10
CA ALA A 87 -68.71 -7.32 3.19
C ALA A 87 -68.77 -8.35 4.34
N THR A 88 -69.04 -9.61 3.97
CA THR A 88 -68.98 -10.77 4.86
C THR A 88 -67.55 -11.32 4.99
N THR A 89 -67.20 -11.84 6.16
CA THR A 89 -65.95 -12.56 6.41
C THR A 89 -66.20 -14.06 6.56
N LEU A 90 -65.54 -14.89 5.76
CA LEU A 90 -65.39 -16.33 6.00
C LEU A 90 -64.04 -16.59 6.69
N ASN A 91 -64.07 -17.11 7.91
CA ASN A 91 -62.90 -17.33 8.74
C ASN A 91 -62.64 -18.82 8.94
N PHE A 92 -61.45 -19.30 8.55
CA PHE A 92 -60.97 -20.64 8.87
C PHE A 92 -60.41 -20.65 10.30
N ASP A 93 -61.14 -21.24 11.24
CA ASP A 93 -60.76 -21.35 12.66
C ASP A 93 -60.20 -22.76 12.99
N TYR A 94 -59.45 -23.35 12.06
CA TYR A 94 -58.68 -24.59 12.24
C TYR A 94 -57.48 -24.66 11.29
N ASP A 95 -56.57 -25.61 11.51
CA ASP A 95 -55.46 -25.88 10.57
C ASP A 95 -55.93 -26.79 9.43
N ALA A 96 -56.08 -26.22 8.23
CA ALA A 96 -56.58 -26.91 7.04
C ALA A 96 -55.46 -27.48 6.14
N VAL A 97 -54.19 -27.44 6.57
CA VAL A 97 -53.04 -27.96 5.79
C VAL A 97 -52.73 -29.43 6.11
N GLY A 98 -53.17 -29.95 7.27
CA GLY A 98 -53.00 -31.36 7.69
C GLY A 98 -54.13 -32.33 7.32
N GLY A 99 -55.23 -31.83 6.77
CA GLY A 99 -56.43 -32.59 6.40
C GLY A 99 -57.40 -31.71 5.62
N SER A 100 -58.14 -32.31 4.68
CA SER A 100 -59.08 -31.70 3.75
C SER A 100 -59.67 -30.35 4.21
N GLY A 101 -59.43 -29.26 3.47
CA GLY A 101 -59.94 -27.94 3.82
C GLY A 101 -61.41 -27.74 3.41
N LEU A 102 -61.69 -26.63 2.75
CA LEU A 102 -62.95 -26.45 2.02
C LEU A 102 -62.81 -27.04 0.61
N ILE A 103 -63.60 -28.06 0.30
CA ILE A 103 -63.66 -28.67 -1.03
C ILE A 103 -64.91 -28.16 -1.74
N ILE A 104 -64.72 -27.61 -2.94
CA ILE A 104 -65.80 -27.23 -3.85
C ILE A 104 -65.80 -28.27 -4.98
N ASP A 105 -66.80 -29.15 -4.98
CA ASP A 105 -66.80 -30.40 -5.75
C ASP A 105 -66.98 -30.14 -7.26
N ASP A 106 -68.03 -29.40 -7.64
CA ASP A 106 -68.41 -29.23 -9.06
C ASP A 106 -68.64 -27.79 -9.53
N GLY A 107 -68.77 -26.82 -8.61
CA GLY A 107 -69.11 -25.43 -8.91
C GLY A 107 -67.99 -24.42 -8.61
N ASP A 108 -68.34 -23.13 -8.70
CA ASP A 108 -67.36 -22.04 -8.65
C ASP A 108 -67.16 -21.47 -7.23
N LEU A 109 -65.97 -20.92 -6.99
CA LEU A 109 -65.70 -19.99 -5.88
C LEU A 109 -65.82 -18.54 -6.39
N VAL A 110 -66.73 -17.76 -5.81
CA VAL A 110 -66.89 -16.33 -6.11
C VAL A 110 -66.75 -15.51 -4.83
N VAL A 111 -65.68 -14.72 -4.74
CA VAL A 111 -65.47 -13.74 -3.66
C VAL A 111 -65.71 -12.34 -4.23
N ASN A 112 -66.87 -11.77 -3.93
CA ASN A 112 -67.26 -10.46 -4.45
C ASN A 112 -66.56 -9.32 -3.70
N SER A 113 -66.49 -8.16 -4.35
CA SER A 113 -65.90 -6.96 -3.75
C SER A 113 -66.48 -6.64 -2.37
N GLY A 114 -65.60 -6.40 -1.40
CA GLY A 114 -65.95 -6.18 0.00
C GLY A 114 -65.92 -7.43 0.86
N ALA A 115 -66.14 -8.63 0.30
CA ALA A 115 -66.05 -9.89 1.03
C ALA A 115 -64.59 -10.28 1.32
N THR A 116 -64.37 -10.97 2.44
CA THR A 116 -63.04 -11.40 2.91
C THR A 116 -63.03 -12.89 3.26
N ILE A 117 -62.03 -13.63 2.80
CA ILE A 117 -61.65 -14.92 3.38
C ILE A 117 -60.40 -14.73 4.24
N THR A 118 -60.41 -15.23 5.46
CA THR A 118 -59.32 -15.11 6.45
C THR A 118 -59.19 -16.41 7.24
N HIS A 119 -58.19 -16.50 8.11
CA HIS A 119 -58.10 -17.55 9.13
C HIS A 119 -57.81 -16.94 10.50
N THR A 120 -58.07 -17.68 11.58
CA THR A 120 -57.72 -17.25 12.93
C THR A 120 -56.20 -17.18 13.09
N ALA A 121 -55.69 -16.22 13.86
CA ALA A 121 -54.25 -16.03 14.03
C ALA A 121 -53.56 -17.27 14.61
N GLY A 122 -52.40 -17.62 14.03
CA GLY A 122 -51.51 -18.65 14.56
C GLY A 122 -51.00 -18.28 15.96
N THR A 123 -50.91 -19.28 16.84
CA THR A 123 -50.31 -19.11 18.19
C THR A 123 -48.85 -19.61 18.16
N ASP A 124 -48.41 -20.39 19.15
CA ASP A 124 -47.09 -21.04 19.15
C ASP A 124 -47.07 -22.33 18.29
N ALA A 125 -48.22 -22.69 17.72
CA ALA A 125 -48.44 -23.80 16.80
C ALA A 125 -49.16 -23.29 15.54
N VAL A 126 -49.00 -24.01 14.42
CA VAL A 126 -49.75 -23.74 13.18
C VAL A 126 -51.23 -23.94 13.48
N VAL A 127 -51.98 -22.84 13.55
CA VAL A 127 -53.44 -22.81 13.67
C VAL A 127 -53.92 -21.75 12.68
N GLY A 128 -54.92 -22.09 11.88
CA GLY A 128 -55.48 -21.19 10.87
C GLY A 128 -54.61 -21.17 9.61
N THR A 129 -54.93 -22.02 8.65
CA THR A 129 -54.37 -21.97 7.30
C THR A 129 -55.54 -22.03 6.34
N ILE A 130 -55.53 -21.24 5.26
CA ILE A 130 -56.58 -21.33 4.24
C ILE A 130 -56.19 -22.45 3.27
N SER A 131 -57.07 -23.43 3.09
CA SER A 131 -56.93 -24.49 2.11
C SER A 131 -58.27 -24.67 1.40
N ILE A 132 -58.35 -24.22 0.16
CA ILE A 132 -59.54 -24.32 -0.69
C ILE A 132 -59.19 -25.12 -1.94
N ASP A 133 -59.94 -26.18 -2.20
CA ASP A 133 -59.78 -27.06 -3.35
C ASP A 133 -61.06 -27.02 -4.21
N VAL A 134 -61.03 -26.22 -5.27
CA VAL A 134 -62.08 -26.15 -6.29
C VAL A 134 -61.74 -27.17 -7.38
N GLN A 135 -62.42 -28.33 -7.38
CA GLN A 135 -61.98 -29.46 -8.18
C GLN A 135 -62.20 -29.24 -9.68
N THR A 136 -63.44 -28.94 -10.10
CA THR A 136 -63.79 -28.79 -11.52
C THR A 136 -64.23 -27.38 -11.92
N GLY A 137 -64.56 -26.51 -10.95
CA GLY A 137 -65.00 -25.13 -11.18
C GLY A 137 -63.90 -24.06 -11.14
N ASP A 138 -64.30 -22.82 -11.37
CA ASP A 138 -63.44 -21.64 -11.45
C ASP A 138 -63.42 -20.84 -10.14
N ALA A 139 -62.35 -20.08 -9.90
CA ALA A 139 -62.28 -19.13 -8.80
C ALA A 139 -62.24 -17.68 -9.31
N THR A 140 -63.23 -16.87 -8.95
CA THR A 140 -63.30 -15.44 -9.24
C THR A 140 -63.16 -14.62 -7.95
N ILE A 141 -62.03 -13.93 -7.79
CA ILE A 141 -61.69 -13.14 -6.61
C ILE A 141 -61.69 -11.66 -6.98
N THR A 142 -62.74 -10.94 -6.59
CA THR A 142 -62.85 -9.48 -6.69
C THR A 142 -62.84 -8.79 -5.31
N GLY A 143 -63.09 -9.55 -4.24
CA GLY A 143 -62.84 -9.18 -2.85
C GLY A 143 -61.44 -9.61 -2.36
N ASP A 144 -61.29 -9.88 -1.08
CA ASP A 144 -60.00 -10.16 -0.44
C ASP A 144 -59.89 -11.61 0.07
N ILE A 145 -58.73 -12.23 -0.13
CA ILE A 145 -58.24 -13.34 0.69
C ILE A 145 -57.08 -12.77 1.49
N ASN A 146 -57.30 -12.48 2.77
CA ASN A 146 -56.37 -11.67 3.57
C ASN A 146 -56.04 -12.40 4.88
N VAL A 147 -54.76 -12.73 5.03
CA VAL A 147 -54.22 -13.38 6.23
C VAL A 147 -53.06 -12.58 6.82
N ASN A 148 -53.13 -11.25 6.69
CA ASN A 148 -52.05 -10.35 7.09
C ASN A 148 -51.86 -10.33 8.61
N GLY A 149 -50.64 -10.58 9.09
CA GLY A 149 -50.32 -10.61 10.51
C GLY A 149 -50.96 -11.78 11.27
N LEU A 150 -51.47 -12.78 10.58
CA LEU A 150 -52.14 -13.95 11.17
C LEU A 150 -51.24 -15.19 11.24
N GLY A 151 -49.95 -15.06 10.92
CA GLY A 151 -48.94 -16.10 11.08
C GLY A 151 -48.55 -16.34 12.55
N TYR A 152 -47.31 -16.74 12.80
CA TYR A 152 -46.82 -16.91 14.17
C TYR A 152 -46.93 -15.60 14.95
N SER A 153 -47.29 -15.72 16.24
CA SER A 153 -47.40 -14.59 17.16
C SER A 153 -46.04 -13.97 17.50
N SER A 154 -46.02 -12.84 18.21
CA SER A 154 -44.78 -12.20 18.66
C SER A 154 -43.92 -13.17 19.48
N SER A 155 -42.62 -13.19 19.20
CA SER A 155 -41.64 -14.12 19.77
C SER A 155 -41.83 -15.59 19.37
N GLY A 156 -42.69 -15.88 18.38
CA GLY A 156 -42.98 -17.21 17.88
C GLY A 156 -42.53 -17.43 16.43
N GLY A 157 -42.31 -18.70 16.08
CA GLY A 157 -41.89 -19.13 14.75
C GLY A 157 -40.39 -19.40 14.62
N PRO A 158 -39.95 -20.23 13.64
CA PRO A 158 -38.54 -20.60 13.48
C PRO A 158 -37.61 -19.42 13.19
N GLY A 159 -38.08 -18.41 12.44
CA GLY A 159 -37.30 -17.25 12.02
C GLY A 159 -37.36 -16.06 12.97
N VAL A 160 -37.72 -16.28 14.24
CA VAL A 160 -37.74 -15.23 15.27
C VAL A 160 -36.32 -14.71 15.55
N PRO A 161 -36.08 -13.38 15.52
CA PRO A 161 -34.77 -12.82 15.80
C PRO A 161 -34.48 -12.80 17.30
N THR A 162 -33.20 -12.92 17.68
CA THR A 162 -32.77 -12.81 19.08
C THR A 162 -32.92 -11.40 19.67
N SER A 163 -32.88 -10.37 18.81
CA SER A 163 -32.97 -8.96 19.20
C SER A 163 -34.38 -8.42 18.98
N ILE A 164 -34.86 -7.58 19.90
CA ILE A 164 -36.16 -6.88 19.75
C ILE A 164 -36.21 -5.94 18.54
N TYR A 165 -35.03 -5.60 18.01
CA TYR A 165 -34.87 -4.69 16.88
C TYR A 165 -34.59 -5.41 15.56
N GLY A 166 -34.43 -6.73 15.57
CA GLY A 166 -34.27 -7.50 14.34
C GLY A 166 -35.61 -7.79 13.69
N GLY A 167 -35.62 -7.89 12.36
CA GLY A 167 -36.78 -8.37 11.61
C GLY A 167 -36.89 -9.89 11.65
N ALA A 168 -38.11 -10.43 11.57
CA ALA A 168 -38.29 -11.88 11.47
C ALA A 168 -38.00 -12.42 10.07
N SER A 169 -37.76 -13.73 10.01
CA SER A 169 -37.30 -14.45 8.82
C SER A 169 -38.33 -15.49 8.35
N TYR A 170 -38.68 -15.48 7.08
CA TYR A 170 -39.39 -16.53 6.34
C TYR A 170 -39.22 -16.19 4.87
N GLY A 171 -38.81 -17.09 3.98
CA GLY A 171 -38.51 -16.73 2.58
C GLY A 171 -37.17 -15.99 2.39
N GLY A 172 -36.96 -14.92 3.14
CA GLY A 172 -35.68 -14.23 3.30
C GLY A 172 -35.25 -14.11 4.77
N THR A 173 -34.10 -13.51 5.03
CA THR A 173 -33.68 -13.14 6.40
C THR A 173 -34.17 -11.73 6.72
N GLY A 174 -34.77 -11.51 7.89
CA GLY A 174 -35.01 -10.14 8.37
C GLY A 174 -33.72 -9.36 8.64
N GLU A 175 -33.79 -8.05 8.88
CA GLU A 175 -32.56 -7.29 9.13
C GLU A 175 -31.90 -7.65 10.47
N LYS A 176 -30.57 -7.48 10.53
CA LYS A 176 -29.79 -7.73 11.75
C LYS A 176 -29.38 -6.43 12.43
N ARG A 177 -29.42 -6.39 13.77
CA ARG A 177 -28.90 -5.24 14.53
C ARG A 177 -27.47 -5.45 15.00
N SER A 178 -27.10 -6.69 15.28
CA SER A 178 -25.77 -7.10 15.74
C SER A 178 -25.31 -8.34 14.99
N TYR A 179 -23.99 -8.57 14.92
CA TYR A 179 -23.38 -9.77 14.32
C TYR A 179 -23.84 -11.08 14.98
N THR A 180 -24.28 -11.01 16.23
CA THR A 180 -24.76 -12.16 17.01
C THR A 180 -26.22 -12.51 16.74
N ASP A 181 -26.94 -11.73 15.92
CA ASP A 181 -28.35 -12.01 15.62
C ASP A 181 -28.47 -13.19 14.65
N THR A 182 -29.14 -14.26 15.10
CA THR A 182 -29.38 -15.48 14.32
C THR A 182 -30.76 -15.44 13.68
N HIS A 183 -30.80 -15.75 12.38
CA HIS A 183 -32.01 -15.67 11.56
C HIS A 183 -32.13 -17.00 10.81
N GLU A 184 -33.13 -17.82 11.16
CA GLU A 184 -33.43 -19.05 10.41
C GLU A 184 -34.44 -18.74 9.30
N VAL A 185 -34.09 -19.10 8.07
CA VAL A 185 -35.03 -19.10 6.93
C VAL A 185 -35.62 -20.50 6.82
N TYR A 186 -36.87 -20.60 6.38
CA TYR A 186 -37.57 -21.87 6.17
C TYR A 186 -38.65 -21.70 5.09
N GLY A 187 -39.35 -22.81 4.79
CA GLY A 187 -40.44 -22.85 3.82
C GLY A 187 -40.03 -23.31 2.43
N SER A 188 -40.92 -24.07 1.79
CA SER A 188 -40.76 -24.54 0.42
C SER A 188 -40.94 -23.39 -0.59
N ILE A 189 -40.07 -23.34 -1.59
CA ILE A 189 -40.19 -22.38 -2.71
C ILE A 189 -41.34 -22.78 -3.64
N THR A 190 -41.50 -24.08 -3.89
CA THR A 190 -42.42 -24.60 -4.91
C THR A 190 -43.77 -25.04 -4.33
N ALA A 191 -43.87 -25.20 -3.02
CA ALA A 191 -45.11 -25.57 -2.33
C ALA A 191 -45.20 -24.91 -0.94
N PRO A 192 -45.22 -23.57 -0.85
CA PRO A 192 -45.22 -22.85 0.41
C PRO A 192 -46.56 -23.01 1.14
N VAL A 193 -46.52 -23.51 2.37
CA VAL A 193 -47.71 -23.67 3.24
C VAL A 193 -47.46 -23.26 4.68
N ASP A 194 -46.24 -22.80 5.00
CA ASP A 194 -45.86 -22.47 6.36
C ASP A 194 -46.27 -21.02 6.71
N LEU A 195 -46.55 -20.78 8.00
CA LEU A 195 -46.81 -19.43 8.50
C LEU A 195 -45.51 -18.61 8.56
N GLY A 196 -45.60 -17.31 8.30
CA GLY A 196 -44.54 -16.34 8.54
C GLY A 196 -44.24 -16.19 10.03
N SER A 197 -42.97 -15.96 10.36
CA SER A 197 -42.50 -15.81 11.75
C SER A 197 -42.82 -14.44 12.33
N GLY A 198 -43.08 -14.42 13.64
CA GLY A 198 -43.17 -13.20 14.40
C GLY A 198 -41.80 -12.63 14.74
N SER A 199 -41.70 -11.31 14.83
CA SER A 199 -40.60 -10.66 15.55
C SER A 199 -40.83 -10.74 17.06
N GLN A 200 -39.92 -10.21 17.87
CA GLN A 200 -40.15 -10.08 19.32
C GLN A 200 -41.36 -9.21 19.69
N THR A 201 -41.95 -8.46 18.75
CA THR A 201 -43.05 -7.53 19.06
C THR A 201 -44.25 -7.61 18.13
N ARG A 202 -44.16 -8.39 17.04
CA ARG A 202 -45.20 -8.43 15.98
C ARG A 202 -45.34 -9.83 15.41
N SER A 203 -46.51 -10.14 14.89
CA SER A 203 -46.79 -11.40 14.20
C SER A 203 -46.36 -11.37 12.72
N GLY A 204 -46.07 -12.56 12.19
CA GLY A 204 -45.82 -12.79 10.76
C GLY A 204 -47.10 -12.95 9.95
N GLY A 205 -46.98 -13.14 8.64
CA GLY A 205 -48.10 -13.39 7.72
C GLY A 205 -48.64 -14.81 7.77
N GLY A 206 -49.91 -15.00 7.43
CA GLY A 206 -50.59 -16.31 7.41
C GLY A 206 -50.23 -17.19 6.21
N ALA A 207 -51.01 -18.25 5.97
CA ALA A 207 -50.79 -19.15 4.83
C ALA A 207 -52.07 -19.37 4.01
N ILE A 208 -51.95 -19.28 2.69
CA ILE A 208 -53.04 -19.44 1.72
C ILE A 208 -52.67 -20.54 0.73
N ARG A 209 -53.55 -21.54 0.57
CA ARG A 209 -53.55 -22.51 -0.52
C ARG A 209 -54.89 -22.52 -1.23
N LEU A 210 -54.86 -22.32 -2.56
CA LEU A 210 -56.05 -22.34 -3.41
C LEU A 210 -55.80 -23.13 -4.70
N THR A 211 -56.68 -24.07 -5.01
CA THR A 211 -56.68 -24.83 -6.27
C THR A 211 -57.99 -24.58 -7.03
N ALA A 212 -57.94 -24.37 -8.36
CA ALA A 212 -59.13 -24.18 -9.20
C ALA A 212 -58.88 -24.50 -10.69
N ALA A 213 -59.93 -24.73 -11.47
CA ALA A 213 -59.81 -24.98 -12.92
C ALA A 213 -59.30 -23.75 -13.68
N ASN A 214 -59.90 -22.57 -13.47
CA ASN A 214 -59.36 -21.27 -13.87
C ASN A 214 -59.43 -20.29 -12.69
N MET A 215 -58.58 -19.25 -12.68
CA MET A 215 -58.59 -18.21 -11.66
C MET A 215 -58.60 -16.80 -12.26
N ILE A 216 -59.55 -15.96 -11.81
CA ILE A 216 -59.63 -14.53 -12.13
C ILE A 216 -59.41 -13.74 -10.84
N ILE A 217 -58.28 -13.05 -10.71
CA ILE A 217 -57.89 -12.32 -9.51
C ILE A 217 -57.85 -10.82 -9.81
N ASN A 218 -58.95 -10.13 -9.50
CA ASN A 218 -59.06 -8.67 -9.61
C ASN A 218 -58.99 -7.96 -8.25
N GLY A 219 -59.20 -8.70 -7.16
CA GLY A 219 -59.04 -8.23 -5.78
C GLY A 219 -57.65 -8.55 -5.20
N THR A 220 -57.57 -8.77 -3.89
CA THR A 220 -56.29 -8.99 -3.19
C THR A 220 -56.17 -10.41 -2.64
N ILE A 221 -55.01 -11.04 -2.81
CA ILE A 221 -54.61 -12.24 -2.06
C ILE A 221 -53.33 -11.88 -1.29
N SER A 222 -53.40 -11.79 0.03
CA SER A 222 -52.32 -11.19 0.83
C SER A 222 -52.02 -11.99 2.09
N ALA A 223 -50.73 -12.26 2.29
CA ALA A 223 -50.16 -12.92 3.47
C ALA A 223 -49.00 -12.10 4.06
N ASP A 224 -49.17 -10.78 4.15
CA ASP A 224 -48.17 -9.85 4.66
C ASP A 224 -48.01 -9.92 6.18
N ALA A 225 -46.88 -9.46 6.71
CA ALA A 225 -46.71 -9.25 8.14
C ALA A 225 -47.49 -8.04 8.68
N ASN A 226 -47.59 -7.94 10.01
CA ASN A 226 -48.31 -6.84 10.66
C ASN A 226 -47.51 -5.51 10.67
N THR A 227 -48.19 -4.39 10.44
CA THR A 227 -47.63 -3.02 10.37
C THR A 227 -47.58 -2.26 11.73
N ALA A 228 -48.20 -2.73 12.80
CA ALA A 228 -48.30 -1.99 14.08
C ALA A 228 -47.05 -2.11 14.99
N GLY A 229 -46.39 -0.98 15.35
CA GLY A 229 -45.30 -0.91 16.34
C GLY A 229 -44.11 0.00 15.97
N ASN A 230 -43.10 0.11 16.86
CA ASN A 230 -41.88 0.94 16.67
C ASN A 230 -40.56 0.14 16.54
N TYR A 231 -40.61 -1.20 16.61
CA TYR A 231 -39.44 -2.08 16.57
C TYR A 231 -39.51 -3.06 15.38
N GLY A 232 -38.55 -3.97 15.25
CA GLY A 232 -38.48 -4.93 14.14
C GLY A 232 -39.79 -5.69 13.95
N GLY A 233 -40.18 -5.92 12.70
CA GLY A 233 -41.48 -6.52 12.35
C GLY A 233 -41.41 -7.97 11.87
N GLY A 234 -42.59 -8.58 11.74
CA GLY A 234 -42.73 -9.99 11.33
C GLY A 234 -42.38 -10.20 9.85
N SER A 235 -42.19 -11.46 9.47
CA SER A 235 -41.98 -11.83 8.06
C SER A 235 -43.31 -12.08 7.36
N GLY A 236 -43.31 -11.95 6.03
CA GLY A 236 -44.42 -12.39 5.19
C GLY A 236 -44.68 -13.89 5.34
N GLY A 237 -45.84 -14.33 4.87
CA GLY A 237 -46.31 -15.71 4.97
C GLY A 237 -46.26 -16.47 3.65
N SER A 238 -47.17 -17.44 3.48
CA SER A 238 -47.23 -18.31 2.29
C SER A 238 -48.43 -18.01 1.40
N VAL A 239 -48.21 -17.99 0.09
CA VAL A 239 -49.30 -18.03 -0.91
C VAL A 239 -49.00 -19.12 -1.95
N TYR A 240 -49.85 -20.13 -2.05
CA TYR A 240 -49.72 -21.24 -2.97
C TYR A 240 -50.98 -21.41 -3.83
N LEU A 241 -50.89 -21.02 -5.10
CA LEU A 241 -51.99 -21.08 -6.06
C LEU A 241 -51.72 -22.13 -7.12
N THR A 242 -52.69 -23.00 -7.40
CA THR A 242 -52.60 -24.01 -8.45
C THR A 242 -53.82 -23.95 -9.36
N THR A 243 -53.61 -23.68 -10.64
CA THR A 243 -54.67 -23.80 -11.64
C THR A 243 -54.29 -24.71 -12.80
N THR A 244 -55.23 -25.55 -13.22
CA THR A 244 -55.05 -26.46 -14.37
C THR A 244 -55.31 -25.77 -15.70
N GLY A 245 -55.88 -24.56 -15.68
CA GLY A 245 -56.25 -23.74 -16.82
C GLY A 245 -55.65 -22.33 -16.77
N GLN A 246 -56.48 -21.33 -17.07
CA GLN A 246 -56.06 -19.94 -17.18
C GLN A 246 -55.99 -19.27 -15.81
N ILE A 247 -54.91 -18.53 -15.59
CA ILE A 247 -54.82 -17.54 -14.52
C ILE A 247 -54.88 -16.14 -15.13
N SER A 248 -55.75 -15.25 -14.62
CA SER A 248 -55.91 -13.89 -15.13
C SER A 248 -56.31 -12.84 -14.08
N GLY A 249 -56.39 -11.56 -14.46
CA GLY A 249 -56.84 -10.44 -13.62
C GLY A 249 -55.90 -9.23 -13.50
N THR A 250 -56.29 -8.24 -12.71
CA THR A 250 -55.50 -7.02 -12.45
C THR A 250 -55.20 -6.81 -10.96
N GLY A 251 -55.49 -7.80 -10.12
CA GLY A 251 -55.36 -7.73 -8.68
C GLY A 251 -53.92 -7.87 -8.18
N THR A 252 -53.79 -7.99 -6.86
CA THR A 252 -52.49 -8.09 -6.17
C THR A 252 -52.38 -9.42 -5.43
N ILE A 253 -51.19 -10.03 -5.52
CA ILE A 253 -50.79 -11.18 -4.71
C ILE A 253 -49.54 -10.77 -3.92
N SER A 254 -49.60 -10.77 -2.58
CA SER A 254 -48.48 -10.33 -1.74
C SER A 254 -48.18 -11.22 -0.53
N ALA A 255 -46.91 -11.23 -0.13
CA ALA A 255 -46.42 -11.88 1.08
C ALA A 255 -45.28 -11.05 1.69
N ASP A 256 -45.52 -9.78 1.98
CA ASP A 256 -44.46 -8.84 2.36
C ASP A 256 -44.12 -8.89 3.85
N GLY A 257 -42.83 -8.74 4.15
CA GLY A 257 -42.37 -8.38 5.49
C GLY A 257 -42.69 -6.93 5.83
N LYS A 258 -42.71 -6.57 7.12
CA LYS A 258 -42.91 -5.18 7.56
C LYS A 258 -41.86 -4.78 8.59
N VAL A 259 -41.50 -3.49 8.60
CA VAL A 259 -40.55 -2.86 9.54
C VAL A 259 -39.31 -3.72 9.75
N GLY A 260 -38.66 -4.09 8.64
CA GLY A 260 -37.44 -4.87 8.69
C GLY A 260 -37.54 -6.39 8.60
N GLY A 261 -38.76 -6.90 8.74
CA GLY A 261 -39.06 -8.29 8.42
C GLY A 261 -38.82 -8.60 6.94
N SER A 262 -38.52 -9.87 6.67
CA SER A 262 -38.35 -10.40 5.32
C SER A 262 -39.67 -10.70 4.61
N GLY A 263 -39.65 -10.70 3.28
CA GLY A 263 -40.77 -11.19 2.47
C GLY A 263 -40.87 -12.71 2.45
N GLY A 264 -42.07 -13.26 2.29
CA GLY A 264 -42.39 -14.68 2.41
C GLY A 264 -42.22 -15.51 1.13
N ARG A 265 -43.05 -16.53 0.94
CA ARG A 265 -42.94 -17.48 -0.19
C ARG A 265 -44.24 -17.48 -1.00
N ILE A 266 -44.16 -17.22 -2.30
CA ILE A 266 -45.29 -17.28 -3.23
C ILE A 266 -44.98 -18.30 -4.32
N ALA A 267 -45.90 -19.24 -4.58
CA ALA A 267 -45.83 -20.17 -5.70
C ALA A 267 -47.15 -20.18 -6.49
N ILE A 268 -47.06 -20.07 -7.82
CA ILE A 268 -48.21 -20.04 -8.73
C ILE A 268 -47.98 -21.03 -9.88
N TYR A 269 -48.84 -22.04 -9.98
CA TYR A 269 -48.88 -22.99 -11.08
C TYR A 269 -50.07 -22.65 -11.98
N TYR A 270 -49.83 -22.50 -13.28
CA TYR A 270 -50.87 -22.17 -14.26
C TYR A 270 -50.63 -22.88 -15.60
N ALA A 271 -51.65 -22.99 -16.45
CA ALA A 271 -51.49 -23.51 -17.81
C ALA A 271 -51.40 -22.38 -18.86
N THR A 272 -52.09 -21.26 -18.63
CA THR A 272 -51.95 -20.05 -19.44
C THR A 272 -52.08 -18.82 -18.56
N GLN A 273 -51.23 -17.82 -18.79
CA GLN A 273 -51.31 -16.51 -18.17
C GLN A 273 -51.65 -15.46 -19.24
N THR A 274 -52.57 -14.55 -18.95
CA THR A 274 -52.99 -13.52 -19.93
C THR A 274 -53.13 -12.13 -19.30
N ASP A 275 -52.43 -11.85 -18.21
CA ASP A 275 -52.82 -10.78 -17.31
C ASP A 275 -51.68 -9.90 -16.79
N SER A 276 -52.05 -8.86 -16.03
CA SER A 276 -51.17 -7.80 -15.55
C SER A 276 -51.22 -7.65 -14.03
N ARG A 277 -51.45 -8.75 -13.31
CA ARG A 277 -51.45 -8.77 -11.84
C ARG A 277 -50.09 -8.39 -11.28
N THR A 278 -50.09 -7.83 -10.06
CA THR A 278 -48.86 -7.57 -9.31
C THR A 278 -48.60 -8.71 -8.34
N VAL A 279 -47.43 -9.34 -8.41
CA VAL A 279 -47.01 -10.42 -7.49
C VAL A 279 -45.71 -10.03 -6.82
N HIS A 280 -45.68 -10.01 -5.48
CA HIS A 280 -44.48 -9.61 -4.74
C HIS A 280 -44.37 -10.23 -3.34
N ALA A 281 -43.13 -10.45 -2.92
CA ALA A 281 -42.80 -10.89 -1.57
C ALA A 281 -41.62 -10.02 -1.08
N TYR A 282 -41.88 -8.75 -0.84
CA TYR A 282 -40.85 -7.78 -0.48
C TYR A 282 -40.43 -7.90 0.99
N GLY A 283 -39.17 -7.62 1.26
CA GLY A 283 -38.76 -7.26 2.61
C GLY A 283 -39.28 -5.87 3.00
N SER A 284 -38.77 -5.35 4.11
CA SER A 284 -39.08 -3.97 4.53
C SER A 284 -37.86 -3.35 5.20
N THR A 285 -37.82 -2.02 5.28
CA THR A 285 -36.72 -1.29 5.94
C THR A 285 -36.98 -0.96 7.41
N TYR A 286 -35.93 -0.97 8.22
CA TYR A 286 -35.90 -0.34 9.55
C TYR A 286 -34.51 0.21 9.89
N SER A 287 -34.44 1.49 10.29
CA SER A 287 -33.19 2.19 10.68
C SER A 287 -32.05 2.06 9.66
N ASN A 288 -32.38 2.28 8.39
CA ASN A 288 -31.46 2.29 7.23
C ASN A 288 -30.86 0.92 6.88
N LYS A 289 -31.54 -0.15 7.28
CA LYS A 289 -31.31 -1.55 6.88
C LYS A 289 -32.60 -2.09 6.31
N PHE A 290 -32.51 -3.19 5.56
CA PHE A 290 -33.67 -3.85 4.99
C PHE A 290 -33.69 -5.34 5.31
N GLY A 291 -34.88 -5.91 5.48
CA GLY A 291 -35.11 -7.35 5.41
C GLY A 291 -34.99 -7.83 3.96
N GLY A 292 -34.58 -9.09 3.79
CA GLY A 292 -34.42 -9.71 2.49
C GLY A 292 -35.77 -9.95 1.83
N ALA A 293 -35.78 -9.93 0.51
CA ALA A 293 -36.94 -10.37 -0.26
C ALA A 293 -37.24 -11.84 0.04
N GLY A 294 -38.50 -12.19 -0.12
CA GLY A 294 -38.95 -13.54 -0.25
C GLY A 294 -38.67 -14.12 -1.64
N THR A 295 -39.42 -15.15 -2.02
CA THR A 295 -39.36 -15.71 -3.38
C THR A 295 -40.73 -15.78 -4.02
N VAL A 296 -40.80 -15.47 -5.31
CA VAL A 296 -41.95 -15.73 -6.17
C VAL A 296 -41.57 -16.80 -7.20
N TYR A 297 -42.28 -17.93 -7.20
CA TYR A 297 -42.10 -19.03 -8.13
C TYR A 297 -43.31 -19.15 -9.07
N LEU A 298 -43.08 -19.06 -10.37
CA LEU A 298 -44.11 -19.15 -11.41
C LEU A 298 -43.87 -20.39 -12.25
N LYS A 299 -44.87 -21.26 -12.43
CA LYS A 299 -44.78 -22.45 -13.29
C LYS A 299 -45.90 -22.46 -14.34
N ASP A 300 -45.52 -22.29 -15.60
CA ASP A 300 -46.37 -22.66 -16.74
C ASP A 300 -46.29 -24.18 -16.93
N THR A 301 -47.36 -24.86 -16.56
CA THR A 301 -47.52 -26.31 -16.63
C THR A 301 -47.75 -26.84 -18.06
N THR A 302 -48.17 -25.98 -19.00
CA THR A 302 -48.40 -26.35 -20.39
C THR A 302 -47.14 -26.18 -21.23
N ALA A 303 -46.49 -25.02 -21.12
CA ALA A 303 -45.18 -24.79 -21.73
C ALA A 303 -44.06 -25.56 -21.01
N ASN A 304 -44.33 -26.01 -19.78
CA ASN A 304 -43.37 -26.61 -18.86
C ASN A 304 -42.20 -25.66 -18.52
N THR A 305 -42.46 -24.35 -18.50
CA THR A 305 -41.48 -23.33 -18.14
C THR A 305 -41.71 -22.78 -16.74
N ASP A 306 -40.65 -22.52 -15.97
CA ASP A 306 -40.72 -21.87 -14.66
C ASP A 306 -39.74 -20.71 -14.48
N GLU A 307 -40.14 -19.76 -13.64
CA GLU A 307 -39.35 -18.58 -13.28
C GLU A 307 -39.29 -18.45 -11.75
N LEU A 308 -38.09 -18.23 -11.22
CA LEU A 308 -37.85 -17.83 -9.84
C LEU A 308 -37.47 -16.35 -9.79
N ILE A 309 -38.26 -15.54 -9.08
CA ILE A 309 -38.06 -14.09 -8.99
C ILE A 309 -37.67 -13.71 -7.55
N ILE A 310 -36.61 -12.92 -7.45
CA ILE A 310 -36.11 -12.27 -6.24
C ILE A 310 -36.07 -10.78 -6.51
N ASP A 311 -37.04 -10.06 -5.93
CA ASP A 311 -37.27 -8.64 -6.13
C ASP A 311 -37.48 -8.02 -4.74
N ASN A 312 -36.71 -6.98 -4.42
CA ASN A 312 -36.83 -6.28 -3.14
C ASN A 312 -37.27 -4.82 -3.29
N ASN A 313 -37.95 -4.48 -4.40
CA ASN A 313 -38.59 -3.18 -4.61
C ASN A 313 -37.68 -1.96 -4.39
N ASP A 314 -36.44 -2.05 -4.88
CA ASP A 314 -35.43 -0.99 -4.78
C ASP A 314 -35.16 -0.55 -3.33
N LEU A 315 -35.39 -1.44 -2.36
CA LEU A 315 -35.13 -1.13 -0.96
C LEU A 315 -33.63 -0.92 -0.75
N THR A 316 -33.24 0.31 -0.44
CA THR A 316 -31.85 0.69 -0.15
C THR A 316 -31.63 0.87 1.35
N GLY A 317 -30.49 0.39 1.85
CA GLY A 317 -29.97 0.72 3.18
C GLY A 317 -28.73 1.63 3.09
N ASP A 318 -28.44 2.41 4.13
CA ASP A 318 -27.29 3.35 4.14
C ASP A 318 -25.94 2.67 4.43
N THR A 319 -25.92 1.39 4.83
CA THR A 319 -24.70 0.79 5.40
C THR A 319 -23.86 0.03 4.37
N PRO A 320 -22.55 0.36 4.21
CA PRO A 320 -21.58 -0.43 3.43
C PRO A 320 -21.26 -1.83 4.00
N GLN A 321 -22.00 -2.29 5.00
CA GLN A 321 -21.75 -3.56 5.70
C GLN A 321 -22.85 -4.56 5.37
N ASP A 322 -22.62 -5.30 4.29
CA ASP A 322 -23.43 -6.39 3.74
C ASP A 322 -24.15 -7.26 4.80
N TYR A 323 -23.47 -7.66 5.89
CA TYR A 323 -24.02 -8.57 6.90
C TYR A 323 -25.25 -8.10 7.68
N LEU A 324 -25.58 -6.81 7.66
CA LEU A 324 -26.71 -6.26 8.42
C LEU A 324 -28.01 -6.22 7.61
N ASN A 325 -27.89 -6.30 6.28
CA ASN A 325 -29.02 -6.36 5.36
C ASN A 325 -29.48 -7.80 5.20
N GLY A 326 -30.79 -7.96 5.00
CA GLY A 326 -31.39 -9.25 4.80
C GLY A 326 -31.12 -9.77 3.38
N LYS A 327 -30.76 -11.05 3.31
CA LYS A 327 -30.55 -11.81 2.08
C LYS A 327 -31.73 -12.77 1.84
N THR A 328 -31.74 -13.43 0.69
CA THR A 328 -32.74 -14.44 0.31
C THR A 328 -32.09 -15.81 0.17
N PRO A 329 -31.81 -16.53 1.28
CA PRO A 329 -31.44 -17.93 1.24
C PRO A 329 -32.56 -18.80 0.64
N LEU A 330 -32.18 -19.71 -0.26
CA LEU A 330 -33.14 -20.65 -0.85
C LEU A 330 -33.36 -21.90 0.00
N THR A 331 -32.40 -22.23 0.87
CA THR A 331 -32.44 -23.39 1.78
C THR A 331 -32.84 -22.98 3.19
N PRO A 332 -33.67 -23.79 3.87
CA PRO A 332 -33.70 -23.80 5.33
C PRO A 332 -32.35 -24.30 5.84
N SER A 333 -31.77 -23.64 6.84
CA SER A 333 -30.43 -23.92 7.37
C SER A 333 -30.15 -25.43 7.52
N GLY A 334 -29.24 -25.96 6.68
CA GLY A 334 -28.78 -27.35 6.74
C GLY A 334 -29.60 -28.38 5.96
N THR A 335 -30.59 -27.96 5.15
CA THR A 335 -31.33 -28.85 4.23
C THR A 335 -30.93 -28.56 2.79
N PRO A 336 -30.23 -29.48 2.10
CA PRO A 336 -29.83 -29.26 0.71
C PRO A 336 -31.04 -29.02 -0.20
N LEU A 337 -30.96 -27.98 -1.04
CA LEU A 337 -31.91 -27.72 -2.11
C LEU A 337 -31.24 -27.99 -3.45
N SER A 338 -31.90 -28.79 -4.28
CA SER A 338 -31.61 -28.86 -5.71
C SER A 338 -32.89 -28.44 -6.44
N LEU A 339 -32.84 -27.28 -7.10
CA LEU A 339 -33.96 -26.72 -7.85
C LEU A 339 -33.50 -26.45 -9.28
N SER A 340 -34.26 -26.96 -10.24
CA SER A 340 -34.10 -26.62 -11.65
C SER A 340 -35.26 -25.73 -12.05
N VAL A 341 -34.95 -24.59 -12.65
CA VAL A 341 -35.91 -23.66 -13.24
C VAL A 341 -35.54 -23.36 -14.70
N ASN A 342 -36.40 -22.68 -15.46
CA ASN A 342 -36.03 -22.15 -16.76
C ASN A 342 -35.36 -20.80 -16.61
N GLN A 343 -35.90 -19.91 -15.76
CA GLN A 343 -35.38 -18.55 -15.59
C GLN A 343 -35.22 -18.18 -14.11
N ILE A 344 -34.19 -17.38 -13.83
CA ILE A 344 -33.99 -16.75 -12.52
C ILE A 344 -33.88 -15.25 -12.75
N THR A 345 -34.72 -14.50 -12.06
CA THR A 345 -34.76 -13.03 -12.14
C THR A 345 -34.35 -12.44 -10.80
N VAL A 346 -33.22 -11.73 -10.78
CA VAL A 346 -32.74 -10.98 -9.60
C VAL A 346 -32.71 -9.49 -9.96
N ARG A 347 -33.53 -8.70 -9.29
CA ARG A 347 -33.75 -7.28 -9.63
C ARG A 347 -34.11 -6.42 -8.44
N ASN A 348 -34.00 -5.10 -8.62
CA ASN A 348 -34.48 -4.09 -7.69
C ASN A 348 -34.02 -4.33 -6.25
N ASN A 349 -32.71 -4.48 -6.04
CA ASN A 349 -32.08 -4.84 -4.76
C ASN A 349 -32.48 -6.21 -4.18
N GLY A 350 -33.03 -7.10 -5.00
CA GLY A 350 -33.15 -8.52 -4.68
C GLY A 350 -31.78 -9.13 -4.40
N TYR A 351 -31.65 -9.88 -3.30
CA TYR A 351 -30.37 -10.40 -2.85
C TYR A 351 -30.39 -11.92 -2.72
N LEU A 352 -30.03 -12.61 -3.79
CA LEU A 352 -29.90 -14.07 -3.81
C LEU A 352 -28.65 -14.52 -3.03
N ASP A 353 -28.86 -15.39 -2.04
CA ASP A 353 -27.78 -16.00 -1.24
C ASP A 353 -27.61 -17.48 -1.59
N LEU A 354 -26.52 -17.81 -2.29
CA LEU A 354 -26.17 -19.17 -2.70
C LEU A 354 -25.27 -19.82 -1.66
N ASN A 355 -25.89 -20.40 -0.63
CA ASN A 355 -25.19 -21.15 0.40
C ASN A 355 -24.67 -22.49 -0.14
N SER A 356 -23.64 -23.05 0.50
CA SER A 356 -23.03 -24.36 0.13
C SER A 356 -23.98 -25.56 0.03
N ASP A 357 -25.20 -25.47 0.56
CA ASP A 357 -26.25 -26.48 0.46
C ASP A 357 -27.27 -26.19 -0.67
N THR A 358 -27.08 -25.12 -1.43
CA THR A 358 -27.95 -24.69 -2.53
C THR A 358 -27.34 -25.07 -3.87
N THR A 359 -28.11 -25.79 -4.68
CA THR A 359 -27.83 -26.03 -6.09
C THR A 359 -29.03 -25.55 -6.91
N LEU A 360 -28.81 -24.55 -7.75
CA LEU A 360 -29.83 -23.96 -8.60
C LEU A 360 -29.41 -24.16 -10.06
N THR A 361 -30.27 -24.71 -10.90
CA THR A 361 -30.03 -24.87 -12.35
C THR A 361 -31.06 -24.03 -13.10
N PHE A 362 -30.65 -23.23 -14.07
CA PHE A 362 -31.56 -22.52 -14.99
C PHE A 362 -31.37 -23.03 -16.42
N GLU A 363 -32.40 -22.98 -17.26
CA GLU A 363 -32.37 -23.38 -18.66
C GLU A 363 -32.90 -22.23 -19.52
N ASP A 364 -32.12 -21.14 -19.62
CA ASP A 364 -32.46 -19.95 -20.40
C ASP A 364 -31.44 -19.72 -21.52
N ALA A 365 -31.93 -19.63 -22.76
CA ALA A 365 -31.09 -19.31 -23.92
C ALA A 365 -30.56 -17.86 -23.88
N ASP A 366 -31.23 -16.97 -23.15
CA ASP A 366 -30.86 -15.57 -22.97
C ASP A 366 -29.99 -15.34 -21.71
N GLY A 367 -29.72 -16.39 -20.92
CA GLY A 367 -28.85 -16.37 -19.73
C GLY A 367 -29.59 -16.07 -18.42
N LEU A 368 -28.85 -15.83 -17.33
CA LEU A 368 -29.44 -15.37 -16.06
C LEU A 368 -30.15 -14.03 -16.27
N GLY A 369 -31.43 -13.93 -15.89
CA GLY A 369 -32.21 -12.68 -15.82
C GLY A 369 -31.74 -11.75 -14.70
N TRP A 370 -30.43 -11.64 -14.54
CA TRP A 370 -29.79 -10.76 -13.59
C TRP A 370 -29.79 -9.35 -14.16
N THR A 371 -30.56 -8.47 -13.52
CA THR A 371 -30.74 -7.09 -13.99
C THR A 371 -29.78 -6.14 -13.28
N ASP A 372 -29.75 -4.90 -13.77
CA ASP A 372 -28.80 -3.86 -13.40
C ASP A 372 -28.80 -3.45 -11.91
N ASP A 373 -29.67 -3.98 -11.05
CA ASP A 373 -29.75 -3.63 -9.62
C ASP A 373 -29.86 -4.85 -8.69
N GLY A 374 -29.54 -6.07 -9.17
CA GLY A 374 -29.61 -7.31 -8.39
C GLY A 374 -28.31 -7.67 -7.67
N PHE A 375 -28.41 -8.31 -6.49
CA PHE A 375 -27.27 -8.84 -5.73
C PHE A 375 -27.25 -10.37 -5.74
N ILE A 376 -26.07 -10.95 -5.95
CA ILE A 376 -25.82 -12.38 -5.80
C ILE A 376 -24.63 -12.58 -4.84
N ALA A 377 -24.79 -13.43 -3.82
CA ALA A 377 -23.67 -13.90 -3.01
C ALA A 377 -23.37 -15.36 -3.28
N ASP A 378 -22.13 -15.64 -3.66
CA ASP A 378 -21.59 -16.99 -3.78
C ASP A 378 -20.97 -17.39 -2.44
N ASN A 379 -21.75 -18.02 -1.56
CA ASN A 379 -21.30 -18.60 -0.29
C ASN A 379 -21.04 -20.11 -0.41
N GLY A 380 -20.59 -20.55 -1.59
CA GLY A 380 -20.21 -21.93 -1.90
C GLY A 380 -21.33 -22.76 -2.52
N GLY A 381 -22.48 -22.16 -2.82
CA GLY A 381 -23.54 -22.79 -3.59
C GLY A 381 -23.21 -22.91 -5.08
N ASN A 382 -24.02 -23.69 -5.79
CA ASN A 382 -23.86 -23.91 -7.22
C ASN A 382 -25.00 -23.23 -8.00
N LEU A 383 -24.65 -22.49 -9.05
CA LEU A 383 -25.58 -22.00 -10.06
C LEU A 383 -25.19 -22.62 -11.40
N TYR A 384 -26.10 -23.39 -11.98
CA TYR A 384 -25.93 -24.19 -13.20
C TYR A 384 -26.76 -23.64 -14.37
N ASP A 385 -26.23 -23.71 -15.59
CA ASP A 385 -26.93 -23.39 -16.83
C ASP A 385 -27.13 -24.70 -17.61
N GLY A 386 -28.35 -25.23 -17.59
CA GLY A 386 -28.72 -26.48 -18.24
C GLY A 386 -28.99 -26.35 -19.74
N SER A 387 -28.93 -25.15 -20.34
CA SER A 387 -29.33 -24.91 -21.74
C SER A 387 -28.40 -25.54 -22.79
N THR A 388 -27.20 -25.99 -22.40
CA THR A 388 -26.13 -26.47 -23.29
C THR A 388 -26.04 -28.00 -23.43
N GLY A 389 -26.91 -28.76 -22.78
CA GLY A 389 -27.00 -30.22 -22.96
C GLY A 389 -25.83 -31.03 -22.37
N GLY A 390 -25.09 -30.45 -21.41
CA GLY A 390 -24.12 -31.16 -20.56
C GLY A 390 -24.77 -31.82 -19.34
N ASP A 391 -24.03 -32.71 -18.67
CA ASP A 391 -24.42 -33.32 -17.40
C ASP A 391 -24.74 -32.23 -16.34
N ALA A 392 -25.42 -32.55 -15.24
CA ALA A 392 -25.85 -31.59 -14.20
C ALA A 392 -24.67 -30.99 -13.36
N SER A 393 -23.50 -30.87 -13.97
CA SER A 393 -22.23 -30.33 -13.47
C SER A 393 -21.87 -28.96 -14.05
N ASP A 394 -22.70 -28.41 -14.94
CA ASP A 394 -22.32 -27.35 -15.87
C ASP A 394 -23.04 -26.03 -15.54
N GLY A 395 -22.29 -24.97 -15.21
CA GLY A 395 -22.87 -23.73 -14.71
C GLY A 395 -22.04 -22.45 -14.79
N PRO A 396 -22.67 -21.26 -14.69
CA PRO A 396 -21.96 -19.98 -14.63
C PRO A 396 -20.96 -19.89 -13.48
N PHE A 397 -21.05 -20.71 -12.44
CA PHE A 397 -20.05 -20.78 -11.36
C PHE A 397 -19.16 -22.04 -11.39
N GLU A 398 -19.00 -22.70 -12.55
CA GLU A 398 -18.09 -23.83 -12.77
C GLU A 398 -17.32 -23.73 -14.12
N ASP A 399 -16.31 -24.59 -14.31
CA ASP A 399 -15.45 -24.65 -15.50
C ASP A 399 -16.26 -24.85 -16.80
N GLY A 400 -16.52 -23.78 -17.57
CA GLY A 400 -17.07 -23.87 -18.93
C GLY A 400 -18.00 -22.75 -19.42
N TYR A 401 -18.49 -21.85 -18.54
CA TYR A 401 -19.49 -20.81 -18.91
C TYR A 401 -19.07 -19.35 -18.64
N ALA A 402 -19.28 -18.46 -19.61
CA ALA A 402 -18.96 -17.05 -19.49
C ALA A 402 -19.86 -16.35 -18.46
N VAL A 403 -19.27 -15.59 -17.53
CA VAL A 403 -20.02 -14.76 -16.57
C VAL A 403 -19.98 -13.31 -17.00
N THR A 404 -21.14 -12.66 -16.99
CA THR A 404 -21.23 -11.20 -17.11
C THR A 404 -21.92 -10.66 -15.88
N ILE A 405 -21.28 -9.70 -15.20
CA ILE A 405 -21.89 -8.88 -14.15
C ILE A 405 -22.46 -7.64 -14.84
N PRO A 406 -23.79 -7.49 -14.95
CA PRO A 406 -24.44 -6.34 -15.57
C PRO A 406 -24.10 -5.03 -14.88
N SER A 407 -24.31 -3.88 -15.55
CA SER A 407 -24.04 -2.58 -14.93
C SER A 407 -24.94 -2.38 -13.71
N GLY A 408 -24.43 -1.84 -12.60
CA GLY A 408 -25.17 -1.64 -11.35
C GLY A 408 -25.42 -2.91 -10.50
N ALA A 409 -25.36 -4.09 -11.11
CA ALA A 409 -25.47 -5.36 -10.42
C ALA A 409 -24.22 -5.65 -9.56
N THR A 410 -24.36 -6.44 -8.48
CA THR A 410 -23.24 -6.77 -7.58
C THR A 410 -23.11 -8.28 -7.31
N LEU A 411 -21.92 -8.82 -7.55
CA LEU A 411 -21.54 -10.18 -7.15
C LEU A 411 -20.64 -10.14 -5.91
N TYR A 412 -21.02 -10.84 -4.85
CA TYR A 412 -20.15 -11.17 -3.73
C TYR A 412 -19.48 -12.52 -3.99
N GLY A 413 -18.26 -12.47 -4.52
CA GLY A 413 -17.41 -13.62 -4.80
C GLY A 413 -16.68 -14.12 -3.56
N ASN A 414 -17.40 -14.75 -2.64
CA ASN A 414 -16.84 -15.18 -1.36
C ASN A 414 -16.07 -16.50 -1.43
N THR A 415 -16.20 -17.26 -2.53
CA THR A 415 -15.48 -18.51 -2.74
C THR A 415 -14.55 -18.47 -3.94
N THR A 416 -13.59 -19.39 -3.95
CA THR A 416 -12.68 -19.56 -5.08
C THR A 416 -13.40 -20.30 -6.21
N LYS A 417 -13.41 -19.71 -7.41
CA LYS A 417 -14.12 -20.23 -8.58
C LYS A 417 -13.29 -20.13 -9.87
N SER A 418 -13.73 -20.85 -10.89
CA SER A 418 -13.13 -20.82 -12.22
C SER A 418 -14.17 -20.53 -13.30
N PHE A 419 -13.78 -19.78 -14.34
CA PHE A 419 -14.65 -19.38 -15.45
C PHE A 419 -13.89 -19.47 -16.79
N PRO A 420 -14.54 -19.71 -17.94
CA PRO A 420 -13.95 -19.48 -19.26
C PRO A 420 -13.80 -18.00 -19.64
N SER A 421 -14.67 -17.11 -19.17
CA SER A 421 -14.52 -15.67 -19.35
C SER A 421 -15.35 -14.94 -18.30
N LEU A 422 -14.90 -13.75 -17.92
CA LEU A 422 -15.57 -12.90 -16.93
C LEU A 422 -15.62 -11.46 -17.45
N THR A 423 -16.82 -10.91 -17.60
CA THR A 423 -17.03 -9.50 -17.92
C THR A 423 -17.66 -8.80 -16.72
N VAL A 424 -16.99 -7.78 -16.18
CA VAL A 424 -17.45 -6.97 -15.05
C VAL A 424 -17.89 -5.60 -15.56
N SER A 425 -19.20 -5.38 -15.69
CA SER A 425 -19.80 -4.07 -16.01
C SER A 425 -20.44 -3.40 -14.79
N GLY A 426 -20.82 -4.19 -13.77
CA GLY A 426 -21.23 -3.74 -12.44
C GLY A 426 -20.11 -3.92 -11.42
N THR A 427 -20.41 -4.50 -10.27
CA THR A 427 -19.47 -4.66 -9.14
C THR A 427 -19.19 -6.12 -8.83
N LEU A 428 -17.92 -6.49 -8.75
CA LEU A 428 -17.44 -7.72 -8.13
C LEU A 428 -16.75 -7.36 -6.81
N THR A 429 -17.20 -7.94 -5.72
CA THR A 429 -16.66 -7.71 -4.37
C THR A 429 -16.63 -9.01 -3.58
N HIS A 430 -16.30 -8.95 -2.29
CA HIS A 430 -16.51 -10.04 -1.35
C HIS A 430 -17.06 -9.48 -0.03
N SER A 431 -17.70 -10.32 0.78
CA SER A 431 -18.22 -9.93 2.09
C SER A 431 -17.07 -9.56 3.03
N ALA A 432 -17.29 -8.60 3.93
CA ALA A 432 -16.20 -8.02 4.72
C ALA A 432 -15.53 -9.03 5.66
N ASN A 433 -14.21 -8.95 5.80
CA ASN A 433 -13.50 -9.73 6.83
C ASN A 433 -13.57 -9.03 8.18
N TYR A 434 -13.49 -9.82 9.26
CA TYR A 434 -13.47 -9.30 10.63
C TYR A 434 -12.07 -9.45 11.24
N SER A 435 -11.88 -10.45 12.10
CA SER A 435 -10.60 -10.76 12.75
C SER A 435 -9.80 -11.86 12.05
N THR A 436 -10.39 -12.50 11.04
CA THR A 436 -9.82 -13.65 10.33
C THR A 436 -9.91 -13.41 8.83
N ASP A 437 -8.92 -13.92 8.11
CA ASP A 437 -8.90 -13.92 6.66
C ASP A 437 -9.77 -15.07 6.12
N VAL A 438 -10.99 -14.75 5.69
CA VAL A 438 -12.01 -15.72 5.24
C VAL A 438 -12.38 -15.47 3.78
N TYR A 439 -12.60 -14.22 3.42
CA TYR A 439 -13.14 -13.82 2.12
C TYR A 439 -12.09 -13.07 1.28
N GLY A 440 -12.13 -13.31 -0.02
CA GLY A 440 -11.28 -12.65 -1.02
C GLY A 440 -11.80 -12.99 -2.41
N VAL A 441 -11.67 -12.07 -3.36
CA VAL A 441 -11.99 -12.37 -4.76
C VAL A 441 -10.85 -13.21 -5.30
N ASN A 442 -11.05 -14.53 -5.46
CA ASN A 442 -10.03 -15.46 -5.94
C ASN A 442 -10.54 -16.28 -7.13
N TYR A 443 -10.28 -15.82 -8.35
CA TYR A 443 -10.83 -16.44 -9.56
C TYR A 443 -9.76 -16.85 -10.59
N THR A 444 -9.99 -17.99 -11.23
CA THR A 444 -9.22 -18.46 -12.38
C THR A 444 -10.07 -18.40 -13.65
N ILE A 445 -9.67 -17.56 -14.60
CA ILE A 445 -10.37 -17.35 -15.86
C ILE A 445 -9.54 -18.00 -16.99
N SER A 446 -10.06 -19.05 -17.63
CA SER A 446 -9.31 -19.75 -18.70
C SER A 446 -9.26 -18.99 -20.03
N GLY A 447 -10.12 -17.98 -20.22
CA GLY A 447 -10.13 -17.02 -21.32
C GLY A 447 -9.96 -15.58 -20.82
N ASP A 448 -10.80 -14.67 -21.30
CA ASP A 448 -10.60 -13.23 -21.07
C ASP A 448 -11.32 -12.73 -19.81
N LEU A 449 -10.61 -11.92 -19.02
CA LEU A 449 -11.19 -11.03 -18.01
C LEU A 449 -11.36 -9.64 -18.61
N THR A 450 -12.58 -9.12 -18.65
CA THR A 450 -12.88 -7.74 -19.05
C THR A 450 -13.49 -6.97 -17.90
N VAL A 451 -12.81 -5.94 -17.40
CA VAL A 451 -13.41 -4.92 -16.52
C VAL A 451 -13.82 -3.75 -17.39
N ALA A 452 -15.11 -3.63 -17.69
CA ALA A 452 -15.65 -2.64 -18.61
C ALA A 452 -15.54 -1.21 -18.04
N VAL A 453 -15.77 -0.20 -18.88
CA VAL A 453 -15.85 1.19 -18.42
C VAL A 453 -16.99 1.32 -17.40
N GLY A 454 -16.69 1.82 -16.20
CA GLY A 454 -17.64 1.89 -15.09
C GLY A 454 -17.79 0.60 -14.28
N GLY A 455 -17.23 -0.52 -14.75
CA GLY A 455 -17.14 -1.77 -13.99
C GLY A 455 -16.13 -1.69 -12.85
N LEU A 456 -16.44 -2.34 -11.74
CA LEU A 456 -15.70 -2.29 -10.50
C LEU A 456 -15.38 -3.72 -10.03
N ILE A 457 -14.10 -4.02 -9.82
CA ILE A 457 -13.68 -5.09 -8.91
C ILE A 457 -13.22 -4.38 -7.64
N ASP A 458 -14.09 -4.29 -6.65
CA ASP A 458 -13.92 -3.39 -5.52
C ASP A 458 -14.02 -4.13 -4.19
N VAL A 459 -12.90 -4.19 -3.48
CA VAL A 459 -12.80 -4.75 -2.13
C VAL A 459 -12.32 -3.68 -1.14
N GLU A 460 -12.65 -2.41 -1.41
CA GLU A 460 -12.36 -1.31 -0.50
C GLU A 460 -12.93 -1.61 0.89
N ALA A 461 -12.11 -1.41 1.93
CA ALA A 461 -12.50 -1.58 3.32
C ALA A 461 -12.95 -3.01 3.71
N MET A 462 -12.75 -4.01 2.85
CA MET A 462 -13.13 -5.41 3.08
C MET A 462 -12.02 -6.27 3.71
N GLY A 463 -10.89 -5.66 4.08
CA GLY A 463 -9.77 -6.28 4.79
C GLY A 463 -10.08 -6.55 6.26
N PHE A 464 -9.06 -6.61 7.11
CA PHE A 464 -9.28 -6.75 8.54
C PHE A 464 -10.08 -5.57 9.08
N ALA A 465 -11.04 -5.85 9.96
CA ALA A 465 -11.83 -4.84 10.64
C ALA A 465 -10.96 -3.98 11.59
N ALA A 466 -11.53 -2.87 12.06
CA ALA A 466 -10.88 -2.01 13.05
C ALA A 466 -10.36 -2.84 14.23
N THR A 467 -9.14 -2.54 14.69
CA THR A 467 -8.38 -3.22 15.76
C THR A 467 -7.83 -4.61 15.42
N TYR A 468 -7.99 -5.09 14.18
CA TYR A 468 -7.50 -6.38 13.73
C TYR A 468 -6.50 -6.29 12.55
N GLY A 469 -5.62 -7.28 12.46
CA GLY A 469 -4.51 -7.35 11.51
C GLY A 469 -3.15 -7.19 12.19
N SER A 470 -2.10 -7.68 11.55
CA SER A 470 -0.72 -7.63 12.09
C SER A 470 -0.13 -6.20 12.10
N GLY A 471 -0.64 -5.32 11.23
CA GLY A 471 -0.21 -3.94 11.09
C GLY A 471 -1.08 -2.93 11.85
N VAL A 472 -1.87 -3.38 12.83
CA VAL A 472 -2.71 -2.49 13.66
C VAL A 472 -1.83 -1.60 14.52
N PRO A 473 -2.03 -0.28 14.52
CA PRO A 473 -1.28 0.63 15.38
C PRO A 473 -1.82 0.62 16.81
N THR A 474 -1.00 0.99 17.79
CA THR A 474 -1.42 1.13 19.20
C THR A 474 -2.18 2.45 19.47
N SER A 475 -1.93 3.50 18.70
CA SER A 475 -2.55 4.82 18.84
C SER A 475 -3.78 4.99 17.93
N LEU A 476 -4.77 5.76 18.40
CA LEU A 476 -5.99 6.10 17.66
C LEU A 476 -5.73 7.00 16.44
N TYR A 477 -4.63 7.75 16.44
CA TYR A 477 -4.25 8.70 15.38
C TYR A 477 -3.14 8.20 14.47
N ALA A 478 -2.69 6.97 14.69
CA ALA A 478 -1.72 6.31 13.83
C ALA A 478 -2.46 5.51 12.74
N GLY A 479 -1.90 5.47 11.54
CA GLY A 479 -2.41 4.66 10.45
C GLY A 479 -1.94 3.21 10.54
N ALA A 480 -2.65 2.30 9.90
CA ALA A 480 -2.25 0.89 9.86
C ALA A 480 -1.14 0.63 8.82
N SER A 481 -0.37 -0.43 9.06
CA SER A 481 0.69 -0.94 8.17
C SER A 481 0.20 -2.12 7.32
N TYR A 482 0.68 -2.25 6.08
CA TYR A 482 0.68 -3.52 5.33
C TYR A 482 1.86 -3.57 4.35
N GLY A 483 1.75 -2.89 3.20
CA GLY A 483 2.82 -2.77 2.20
C GLY A 483 3.88 -1.75 2.61
N GLY A 484 3.46 -0.67 3.25
CA GLY A 484 4.31 0.31 3.93
C GLY A 484 4.02 0.42 5.43
N LEU A 485 4.79 1.24 6.14
CA LEU A 485 4.50 1.60 7.52
C LEU A 485 3.39 2.65 7.56
N GLY A 486 2.39 2.48 8.43
CA GLY A 486 1.43 3.55 8.70
C GLY A 486 2.09 4.79 9.33
N ALA A 487 1.42 5.94 9.27
CA ALA A 487 1.83 7.13 9.98
C ALA A 487 1.80 6.88 11.49
N LYS A 488 2.81 7.32 12.22
CA LYS A 488 2.82 7.22 13.69
C LYS A 488 2.28 8.49 14.32
N ASN A 489 1.76 8.39 15.54
CA ASN A 489 1.41 9.55 16.36
C ASN A 489 2.47 9.84 17.43
N ALA A 490 3.15 8.81 17.92
CA ALA A 490 4.25 8.92 18.86
C ALA A 490 5.35 7.88 18.55
N THR A 491 6.56 8.10 19.06
CA THR A 491 7.70 7.18 18.89
C THR A 491 7.45 5.79 19.47
N SER A 492 6.55 5.67 20.43
CA SER A 492 6.12 4.40 21.03
C SER A 492 5.14 3.59 20.17
N ASP A 493 4.66 4.14 19.05
CA ASP A 493 3.74 3.42 18.18
C ASP A 493 4.49 2.37 17.35
N THR A 494 4.02 1.13 17.44
CA THR A 494 4.60 -0.04 16.77
C THR A 494 3.55 -0.72 15.90
N HIS A 495 3.86 -0.95 14.63
CA HIS A 495 3.04 -1.68 13.68
C HIS A 495 3.92 -2.08 12.50
N ASP A 496 3.97 -3.37 12.19
CA ASP A 496 4.90 -3.92 11.18
C ASP A 496 4.23 -4.05 9.81
N VAL A 497 5.05 -3.99 8.77
CA VAL A 497 4.65 -4.41 7.41
C VAL A 497 4.61 -5.93 7.33
N TYR A 498 3.82 -6.48 6.40
CA TYR A 498 3.77 -7.92 6.15
C TYR A 498 3.32 -8.19 4.72
N GLY A 499 3.32 -9.47 4.32
CA GLY A 499 2.87 -9.93 3.01
C GLY A 499 3.95 -9.96 1.93
N SER A 500 3.66 -10.69 0.86
CA SER A 500 4.58 -10.90 -0.26
C SER A 500 4.52 -9.76 -1.27
N ILE A 501 5.68 -9.31 -1.76
CA ILE A 501 5.77 -8.34 -2.87
C ILE A 501 5.33 -8.97 -4.19
N THR A 502 5.72 -10.23 -4.41
CA THR A 502 5.58 -10.91 -5.71
C THR A 502 4.34 -11.81 -5.78
N ALA A 503 3.70 -12.09 -4.65
CA ALA A 503 2.45 -12.86 -4.59
C ALA A 503 1.57 -12.39 -3.42
N PRO A 504 1.10 -11.12 -3.43
CA PRO A 504 0.31 -10.56 -2.34
C PRO A 504 -1.06 -11.23 -2.24
N VAL A 505 -1.35 -11.86 -1.12
CA VAL A 505 -2.62 -12.57 -0.87
C VAL A 505 -3.19 -12.31 0.53
N ASP A 506 -2.61 -11.37 1.27
CA ASP A 506 -3.05 -11.04 2.63
C ASP A 506 -3.98 -9.83 2.62
N LEU A 507 -4.87 -9.76 3.61
CA LEU A 507 -5.73 -8.59 3.81
C LEU A 507 -4.92 -7.39 4.35
N GLY A 508 -5.34 -6.19 3.99
CA GLY A 508 -4.91 -4.96 4.65
C GLY A 508 -5.36 -4.92 6.10
N SER A 509 -4.56 -4.30 6.97
CA SER A 509 -4.84 -4.18 8.40
C SER A 509 -5.80 -3.02 8.70
N GLY A 510 -6.66 -3.22 9.69
CA GLY A 510 -7.46 -2.15 10.25
C GLY A 510 -6.64 -1.20 11.11
N SER A 511 -7.06 0.06 11.21
CA SER A 511 -6.64 0.96 12.27
C SER A 511 -7.47 0.73 13.53
N GLN A 512 -7.33 1.59 14.55
CA GLN A 512 -8.20 1.54 15.73
C GLN A 512 -9.70 1.79 15.43
N TYR A 513 -10.05 2.39 14.29
CA TYR A 513 -11.44 2.74 13.95
C TYR A 513 -11.87 2.40 12.52
N ARG A 514 -10.95 1.99 11.64
CA ARG A 514 -11.21 1.77 10.21
C ARG A 514 -10.68 0.41 9.78
N SER A 515 -11.33 -0.19 8.80
CA SER A 515 -10.86 -1.44 8.19
C SER A 515 -9.79 -1.17 7.13
N GLY A 516 -8.94 -2.17 6.91
CA GLY A 516 -8.00 -2.20 5.78
C GLY A 516 -8.68 -2.65 4.49
N GLY A 517 -7.94 -2.60 3.39
CA GLY A 517 -8.41 -3.09 2.09
C GLY A 517 -8.45 -4.61 1.98
N GLY A 518 -9.37 -5.13 1.16
CA GLY A 518 -9.54 -6.57 0.93
C GLY A 518 -8.42 -7.19 0.08
N LYS A 519 -8.70 -8.38 -0.48
CA LYS A 519 -7.73 -9.06 -1.36
C LYS A 519 -8.38 -9.52 -2.66
N ILE A 520 -7.62 -9.35 -3.75
CA ILE A 520 -7.98 -9.72 -5.11
C ILE A 520 -6.85 -10.60 -5.65
N GLN A 521 -7.20 -11.82 -6.06
CA GLN A 521 -6.31 -12.75 -6.76
C GLN A 521 -7.01 -13.23 -8.03
N LEU A 522 -6.50 -12.83 -9.19
CA LEU A 522 -7.12 -13.14 -10.48
C LEU A 522 -6.08 -13.73 -11.43
N THR A 523 -6.41 -14.87 -12.03
CA THR A 523 -5.66 -15.44 -13.14
C THR A 523 -6.51 -15.39 -14.41
N ALA A 524 -5.98 -14.95 -15.55
CA ALA A 524 -6.73 -14.91 -16.82
C ALA A 524 -5.85 -15.19 -18.05
N ALA A 525 -6.40 -15.69 -19.16
CA ALA A 525 -5.63 -15.80 -20.40
C ALA A 525 -5.28 -14.42 -20.98
N ASN A 526 -6.23 -13.48 -20.98
CA ASN A 526 -5.98 -12.07 -21.23
C ASN A 526 -6.78 -11.21 -20.24
N MET A 527 -6.33 -9.99 -19.97
CA MET A 527 -7.04 -9.03 -19.12
C MET A 527 -7.20 -7.67 -19.81
N ILE A 528 -8.44 -7.20 -19.92
CA ILE A 528 -8.81 -5.89 -20.46
C ILE A 528 -9.42 -5.06 -19.31
N ILE A 529 -8.67 -4.10 -18.77
CA ILE A 529 -9.04 -3.34 -17.57
C ILE A 529 -9.30 -1.89 -17.96
N ASN A 530 -10.55 -1.58 -18.29
CA ASN A 530 -11.03 -0.22 -18.60
C ASN A 530 -11.75 0.45 -17.42
N GLY A 531 -12.24 -0.35 -16.46
CA GLY A 531 -12.82 0.11 -15.20
C GLY A 531 -11.80 0.14 -14.06
N THR A 532 -12.26 -0.09 -12.83
CA THR A 532 -11.43 0.00 -11.62
C THR A 532 -11.26 -1.37 -10.96
N ILE A 533 -10.04 -1.66 -10.51
CA ILE A 533 -9.73 -2.73 -9.56
C ILE A 533 -9.18 -2.07 -8.30
N SER A 534 -9.87 -2.15 -7.18
CA SER A 534 -9.51 -1.46 -5.93
C SER A 534 -9.44 -2.41 -4.76
N ALA A 535 -8.33 -2.36 -4.02
CA ALA A 535 -8.18 -2.94 -2.69
C ALA A 535 -7.81 -1.85 -1.67
N ASP A 536 -8.42 -0.68 -1.79
CA ASP A 536 -8.14 0.47 -0.93
C ASP A 536 -8.66 0.31 0.52
N ALA A 537 -8.11 1.09 1.44
CA ALA A 537 -8.68 1.24 2.79
C ALA A 537 -9.81 2.29 2.85
N LYS A 538 -10.49 2.40 3.99
CA LYS A 538 -11.63 3.31 4.21
C LYS A 538 -11.26 4.75 4.61
N THR A 539 -11.96 5.77 4.08
CA THR A 539 -11.68 7.21 4.26
C THR A 539 -12.40 8.01 5.36
N ASP A 540 -13.35 7.45 6.13
CA ASP A 540 -14.24 8.35 6.88
C ASP A 540 -13.61 8.91 8.19
N GLY A 541 -13.65 10.22 8.48
CA GLY A 541 -13.48 10.79 9.84
C GLY A 541 -12.06 11.24 10.28
N ASN A 542 -11.92 11.58 11.58
CA ASN A 542 -10.75 12.28 12.15
C ASN A 542 -9.74 11.35 12.86
N TYR A 543 -9.63 10.09 12.47
CA TYR A 543 -8.74 9.10 13.10
C TYR A 543 -7.83 8.45 12.05
N GLY A 544 -6.77 7.77 12.51
CA GLY A 544 -5.90 7.03 11.60
C GLY A 544 -6.70 6.01 10.78
N GLY A 545 -6.43 5.90 9.48
CA GLY A 545 -7.12 4.98 8.58
C GLY A 545 -6.39 3.64 8.42
N GLY A 546 -7.09 2.68 7.80
CA GLY A 546 -6.55 1.35 7.51
C GLY A 546 -5.49 1.37 6.41
N SER A 547 -4.77 0.25 6.26
CA SER A 547 -3.83 0.06 5.16
C SER A 547 -4.52 -0.52 3.93
N GLY A 548 -3.99 -0.20 2.75
CA GLY A 548 -4.39 -0.85 1.51
C GLY A 548 -4.21 -2.37 1.58
N GLY A 549 -4.91 -3.08 0.71
CA GLY A 549 -4.96 -4.54 0.66
C GLY A 549 -4.02 -5.15 -0.38
N SER A 550 -4.40 -6.32 -0.89
CA SER A 550 -3.63 -7.07 -1.89
C SER A 550 -4.32 -7.11 -3.25
N VAL A 551 -3.56 -6.85 -4.32
CA VAL A 551 -4.00 -7.13 -5.69
C VAL A 551 -2.95 -7.99 -6.39
N TYR A 552 -3.30 -9.22 -6.75
CA TYR A 552 -2.44 -10.16 -7.44
C TYR A 552 -3.07 -10.61 -8.75
N LEU A 553 -2.55 -10.10 -9.86
CA LEU A 553 -3.04 -10.38 -11.21
C LEU A 553 -2.01 -11.21 -11.98
N THR A 554 -2.45 -12.32 -12.57
CA THR A 554 -1.61 -13.17 -13.41
C THR A 554 -2.26 -13.39 -14.76
N THR A 555 -1.60 -13.01 -15.85
CA THR A 555 -2.04 -13.35 -17.19
C THR A 555 -0.96 -14.01 -18.03
N THR A 556 -1.33 -15.07 -18.74
CA THR A 556 -0.44 -15.79 -19.66
C THR A 556 -0.35 -15.12 -21.02
N GLY A 557 -1.23 -14.15 -21.30
CA GLY A 557 -1.31 -13.39 -22.54
C GLY A 557 -1.21 -11.89 -22.30
N GLN A 558 -2.11 -11.15 -22.93
CA GLN A 558 -2.07 -9.69 -22.93
C GLN A 558 -2.76 -9.09 -21.71
N ILE A 559 -2.13 -8.08 -21.12
CA ILE A 559 -2.78 -7.14 -20.23
C ILE A 559 -2.96 -5.80 -20.98
N SER A 560 -4.19 -5.27 -21.04
CA SER A 560 -4.53 -4.00 -21.72
C SER A 560 -5.60 -3.18 -20.98
N GLY A 561 -5.87 -1.95 -21.44
CA GLY A 561 -6.97 -1.08 -20.97
C GLY A 561 -6.54 0.35 -20.58
N THR A 562 -7.47 1.16 -20.07
CA THR A 562 -7.22 2.55 -19.60
C THR A 562 -7.64 2.78 -18.15
N GLY A 563 -7.99 1.71 -17.44
CA GLY A 563 -8.54 1.75 -16.10
C GLY A 563 -7.50 1.99 -15.00
N THR A 564 -7.95 1.80 -13.76
CA THR A 564 -7.15 2.00 -12.55
C THR A 564 -7.03 0.70 -11.77
N ILE A 565 -5.84 0.44 -11.22
CA ILE A 565 -5.60 -0.61 -10.22
C ILE A 565 -4.99 0.06 -8.98
N SER A 566 -5.67 -0.03 -7.84
CA SER A 566 -5.23 0.63 -6.61
C SER A 566 -5.25 -0.29 -5.38
N ALA A 567 -4.37 0.01 -4.43
CA ALA A 567 -4.33 -0.60 -3.10
C ALA A 567 -3.87 0.46 -2.08
N ASP A 568 -4.59 1.58 -2.01
CA ASP A 568 -4.15 2.73 -1.24
C ASP A 568 -4.53 2.63 0.24
N GLY A 569 -3.65 3.13 1.11
CA GLY A 569 -4.00 3.46 2.49
C GLY A 569 -4.83 4.74 2.55
N LYS A 570 -5.53 5.00 3.67
CA LYS A 570 -6.27 6.26 3.88
C LYS A 570 -5.95 6.87 5.25
N ALA A 571 -6.07 8.20 5.37
CA ALA A 571 -5.90 8.95 6.63
C ALA A 571 -4.68 8.52 7.49
N GLY A 572 -3.48 8.53 6.93
CA GLY A 572 -2.26 8.06 7.62
C GLY A 572 -1.96 6.59 7.41
N GLY A 573 -2.91 5.78 6.92
CA GLY A 573 -2.70 4.40 6.56
C GLY A 573 -1.70 4.25 5.41
N SER A 574 -0.96 3.15 5.43
CA SER A 574 0.01 2.80 4.39
C SER A 574 -0.63 2.18 3.15
N GLY A 575 0.06 2.27 2.02
CA GLY A 575 -0.31 1.53 0.82
C GLY A 575 -0.16 0.01 0.99
N GLY A 576 -0.86 -0.71 0.13
CA GLY A 576 -0.92 -2.16 0.08
C GLY A 576 0.12 -2.78 -0.85
N ARG A 577 -0.17 -3.96 -1.40
CA ARG A 577 0.74 -4.66 -2.31
C ARG A 577 0.04 -5.06 -3.59
N ILE A 578 0.63 -4.68 -4.73
CA ILE A 578 0.13 -5.00 -6.06
C ILE A 578 1.22 -5.79 -6.81
N ALA A 579 0.86 -6.95 -7.37
CA ALA A 579 1.73 -7.71 -8.25
C ALA A 579 0.97 -8.08 -9.54
N ILE A 580 1.61 -7.85 -10.69
CA ILE A 580 1.03 -8.06 -12.01
C ILE A 580 2.01 -8.82 -12.89
N TYR A 581 1.65 -10.06 -13.25
CA TYR A 581 2.38 -10.91 -14.18
C TYR A 581 1.67 -10.88 -15.53
N TYR A 582 2.39 -10.57 -16.60
CA TYR A 582 1.84 -10.47 -17.95
C TYR A 582 2.82 -11.00 -18.99
N ALA A 583 2.33 -11.40 -20.17
CA ALA A 583 3.20 -11.78 -21.29
C ALA A 583 3.38 -10.62 -22.29
N THR A 584 2.40 -9.73 -22.40
CA THR A 584 2.50 -8.50 -23.21
C THR A 584 1.65 -7.41 -22.57
N GLN A 585 2.21 -6.21 -22.42
CA GLN A 585 1.48 -5.02 -21.99
C GLN A 585 1.34 -4.04 -23.17
N THR A 586 0.14 -3.48 -23.37
CA THR A 586 -0.11 -2.51 -24.45
C THR A 586 -0.94 -1.30 -24.01
N ASP A 587 -0.96 -1.01 -22.72
CA ASP A 587 -1.89 -0.06 -22.12
C ASP A 587 -1.26 1.20 -21.55
N SER A 588 -2.16 2.09 -21.10
CA SER A 588 -1.88 3.31 -20.35
C SER A 588 -2.64 3.31 -19.02
N ARG A 589 -2.78 2.14 -18.39
CA ARG A 589 -3.48 1.99 -17.10
C ARG A 589 -2.74 2.75 -15.99
N THR A 590 -3.45 3.16 -14.95
CA THR A 590 -2.83 3.73 -13.75
C THR A 590 -2.75 2.64 -12.68
N VAL A 591 -1.56 2.39 -12.12
CA VAL A 591 -1.37 1.42 -11.02
C VAL A 591 -0.66 2.10 -9.86
N HIS A 592 -1.24 2.00 -8.66
CA HIS A 592 -0.65 2.65 -7.48
C HIS A 592 -1.04 1.97 -6.16
N ALA A 593 -0.14 2.07 -5.19
CA ALA A 593 -0.36 1.63 -3.82
C ALA A 593 0.15 2.73 -2.88
N TYR A 594 -0.50 3.88 -2.88
CA TYR A 594 -0.07 5.05 -2.14
C TYR A 594 -0.35 4.90 -0.63
N GLY A 595 0.52 5.48 0.18
CA GLY A 595 0.13 5.86 1.54
C GLY A 595 -0.80 7.06 1.51
N ALA A 596 -1.37 7.42 2.66
CA ALA A 596 -2.20 8.61 2.78
C ALA A 596 -1.77 9.53 3.91
N ALA A 597 -1.99 10.83 3.73
CA ALA A 597 -1.83 11.81 4.79
C ALA A 597 -3.01 11.73 5.76
N TYR A 598 -2.70 11.70 7.05
CA TYR A 598 -3.62 12.05 8.11
C TYR A 598 -3.66 13.57 8.29
N ASP A 599 -2.49 14.21 8.30
CA ASP A 599 -2.31 15.66 8.28
C ASP A 599 -0.97 16.03 7.60
N ALA A 600 -0.60 17.31 7.67
CA ALA A 600 0.63 17.84 7.06
C ALA A 600 1.94 17.19 7.53
N ASN A 601 1.92 16.46 8.66
CA ASN A 601 3.11 15.91 9.33
C ASN A 601 3.01 14.39 9.56
N ARG A 602 1.91 13.75 9.16
CA ARG A 602 1.64 12.33 9.42
C ARG A 602 1.10 11.69 8.16
N TYR A 603 1.94 10.94 7.48
CA TYR A 603 1.58 10.22 6.27
C TYR A 603 2.06 8.78 6.32
N GLY A 604 1.23 7.88 5.80
CA GLY A 604 1.60 6.49 5.60
C GLY A 604 2.66 6.37 4.51
N GLY A 605 3.51 5.36 4.64
CA GLY A 605 4.44 4.97 3.60
C GLY A 605 3.70 4.33 2.44
N ALA A 606 4.29 4.45 1.26
CA ALA A 606 3.82 3.74 0.08
C ALA A 606 3.83 2.23 0.31
N GLY A 607 2.94 1.56 -0.41
CA GLY A 607 2.98 0.13 -0.65
C GLY A 607 4.01 -0.24 -1.72
N THR A 608 3.81 -1.40 -2.34
CA THR A 608 4.68 -1.88 -3.44
C THR A 608 3.86 -2.21 -4.68
N VAL A 609 4.34 -1.82 -5.86
CA VAL A 609 3.83 -2.30 -7.15
C VAL A 609 4.92 -3.10 -7.86
N TYR A 610 4.64 -4.37 -8.17
CA TYR A 610 5.56 -5.28 -8.85
C TYR A 610 5.00 -5.70 -10.21
N PHE A 611 5.79 -5.54 -11.25
CA PHE A 611 5.48 -5.99 -12.61
C PHE A 611 6.43 -7.10 -13.02
N LYS A 612 5.91 -8.17 -13.64
CA LYS A 612 6.70 -9.22 -14.28
C LYS A 612 6.25 -9.44 -15.71
N ASP A 613 7.09 -9.04 -16.67
CA ASP A 613 6.99 -9.48 -18.06
C ASP A 613 7.54 -10.91 -18.15
N THR A 614 6.64 -11.88 -18.33
CA THR A 614 6.96 -13.30 -18.40
C THR A 614 7.54 -13.73 -19.75
N THR A 615 7.37 -12.92 -20.81
CA THR A 615 7.94 -13.19 -22.14
C THR A 615 9.35 -12.65 -22.25
N ALA A 616 9.55 -11.37 -21.90
CA ALA A 616 10.87 -10.75 -21.85
C ALA A 616 11.69 -11.25 -20.65
N ASN A 617 11.02 -11.86 -19.65
CA ASN A 617 11.55 -12.26 -18.37
C ASN A 617 12.13 -11.08 -17.56
N THR A 618 11.57 -9.88 -17.74
CA THR A 618 11.99 -8.68 -17.00
C THR A 618 11.03 -8.33 -15.88
N ASP A 619 11.53 -7.75 -14.80
CA ASP A 619 10.69 -7.26 -13.70
C ASP A 619 11.04 -5.85 -13.23
N GLU A 620 10.01 -5.19 -12.70
CA GLU A 620 10.09 -3.85 -12.13
C GLU A 620 9.41 -3.81 -10.77
N LEU A 621 10.08 -3.22 -9.78
CA LEU A 621 9.51 -2.86 -8.48
C LEU A 621 9.40 -1.33 -8.38
N ILE A 622 8.21 -0.82 -8.10
CA ILE A 622 7.93 0.61 -7.97
C ILE A 622 7.50 0.93 -6.54
N ILE A 623 8.14 1.95 -5.97
CA ILE A 623 7.79 2.60 -4.70
C ILE A 623 7.48 4.06 -5.01
N ASP A 624 6.21 4.42 -4.95
CA ASP A 624 5.69 5.74 -5.27
C ASP A 624 4.72 6.16 -4.16
N ASN A 625 4.91 7.36 -3.59
CA ASN A 625 4.03 7.88 -2.54
C ASN A 625 3.29 9.16 -2.96
N ASN A 626 3.11 9.40 -4.27
CA ASN A 626 2.31 10.51 -4.80
C ASN A 626 2.67 11.90 -4.26
N ASN A 627 3.97 12.18 -4.13
CA ASN A 627 4.51 13.43 -3.60
C ASN A 627 3.99 13.75 -2.18
N LEU A 628 3.69 12.71 -1.40
CA LEU A 628 3.13 12.81 -0.06
C LEU A 628 4.26 13.03 0.96
N PHE A 629 5.00 14.12 0.80
CA PHE A 629 6.10 14.49 1.67
C PHE A 629 6.16 16.00 1.88
N ASN A 630 6.60 16.38 3.07
CA ASN A 630 6.86 17.76 3.42
C ASN A 630 8.35 17.91 3.75
N SER A 631 9.07 18.64 2.89
CA SER A 631 10.52 18.85 2.96
C SER A 631 10.99 19.49 4.27
N ASP A 632 10.13 20.22 4.99
CA ASP A 632 10.50 20.89 6.24
C ASP A 632 10.69 19.91 7.42
N TYR A 633 10.24 18.66 7.30
CA TYR A 633 10.05 17.77 8.45
C TYR A 633 10.91 16.50 8.47
N ILE A 634 11.92 16.39 7.58
CA ILE A 634 12.93 15.30 7.60
C ILE A 634 13.66 15.23 8.95
N ARG A 635 13.65 16.33 9.72
CA ARG A 635 14.27 16.47 11.05
C ARG A 635 13.52 15.73 12.17
N TYR A 636 12.22 15.46 12.02
CA TYR A 636 11.36 14.82 13.02
C TYR A 636 10.85 13.46 12.52
N SER A 637 11.80 12.55 12.31
CA SER A 637 11.71 11.36 11.45
C SER A 637 10.66 10.27 11.81
N TYR A 638 9.90 10.39 12.91
CA TYR A 638 9.16 9.26 13.48
C TYR A 638 7.69 9.19 13.07
N LEU A 639 7.12 10.27 12.55
CA LEU A 639 5.68 10.38 12.29
C LEU A 639 5.27 9.88 10.89
N HIS A 640 6.23 9.75 9.98
CA HIS A 640 5.99 9.36 8.59
C HIS A 640 6.35 7.88 8.36
N GLY A 641 5.56 7.21 7.52
CA GLY A 641 5.84 5.84 7.11
C GLY A 641 6.89 5.76 6.01
N SER A 642 7.86 4.85 6.18
CA SER A 642 8.68 4.34 5.08
C SER A 642 8.06 3.05 4.51
N THR A 643 8.68 2.49 3.49
CA THR A 643 8.31 1.22 2.84
C THR A 643 9.41 0.19 3.07
N PRO A 644 9.43 -0.49 4.24
CA PRO A 644 10.21 -1.70 4.41
C PRO A 644 9.65 -2.82 3.53
N LEU A 645 10.52 -3.59 2.90
CA LEU A 645 10.10 -4.66 2.00
C LEU A 645 9.68 -5.95 2.73
N THR A 646 10.06 -6.08 4.01
CA THR A 646 9.82 -7.24 4.87
C THR A 646 9.52 -6.78 6.30
N ALA A 647 8.81 -7.62 7.06
CA ALA A 647 8.57 -7.37 8.48
C ALA A 647 9.88 -7.41 9.28
N SER A 648 9.89 -6.74 10.43
CA SER A 648 11.03 -6.76 11.34
C SER A 648 11.40 -8.19 11.76
N GLY A 649 12.66 -8.57 11.57
CA GLY A 649 13.16 -9.91 11.91
C GLY A 649 12.85 -11.01 10.87
N MET A 650 12.23 -10.68 9.73
CA MET A 650 12.07 -11.59 8.60
C MET A 650 13.03 -11.24 7.46
N SER A 651 13.74 -12.23 6.93
CA SER A 651 14.66 -12.02 5.81
C SER A 651 13.96 -12.02 4.45
N LEU A 652 14.37 -11.12 3.56
CA LEU A 652 13.94 -11.06 2.17
C LEU A 652 15.16 -11.09 1.25
N THR A 653 15.09 -11.93 0.21
CA THR A 653 15.99 -11.85 -0.95
C THR A 653 15.14 -11.62 -2.19
N LEU A 654 15.35 -10.51 -2.88
CA LEU A 654 14.64 -10.15 -4.11
C LEU A 654 15.62 -9.59 -5.13
N SER A 655 15.53 -10.08 -6.36
CA SER A 655 16.25 -9.52 -7.51
C SER A 655 15.22 -9.00 -8.49
N VAL A 656 15.43 -7.76 -8.94
CA VAL A 656 14.64 -7.13 -9.99
C VAL A 656 15.54 -6.58 -11.10
N ASP A 657 15.03 -6.40 -12.31
CA ASP A 657 15.75 -5.70 -13.35
C ASP A 657 15.72 -4.19 -13.13
N THR A 658 14.55 -3.65 -12.80
CA THR A 658 14.36 -2.21 -12.55
C THR A 658 13.78 -1.98 -11.16
N LEU A 659 14.39 -1.08 -10.40
CA LEU A 659 13.84 -0.51 -9.18
C LEU A 659 13.52 0.96 -9.43
N THR A 660 12.28 1.35 -9.24
CA THR A 660 11.83 2.74 -9.37
C THR A 660 11.38 3.25 -8.01
N VAL A 661 12.03 4.31 -7.51
CA VAL A 661 11.66 5.01 -6.26
C VAL A 661 11.41 6.46 -6.62
N GLN A 662 10.18 6.94 -6.54
CA GLN A 662 9.78 8.24 -7.10
C GLN A 662 8.70 8.93 -6.28
N ASN A 663 8.47 10.22 -6.53
CA ASN A 663 7.36 11.00 -5.95
C ASN A 663 7.26 10.80 -4.43
N ASP A 664 8.38 10.99 -3.74
CA ASP A 664 8.54 10.76 -2.30
C ASP A 664 8.28 9.33 -1.80
N GLY A 665 8.37 8.34 -2.69
CA GLY A 665 8.55 6.95 -2.31
C GLY A 665 9.75 6.80 -1.39
N HIS A 666 9.57 6.17 -0.23
CA HIS A 666 10.61 6.06 0.80
C HIS A 666 10.96 4.60 1.05
N LEU A 667 11.91 4.08 0.29
CA LEU A 667 12.37 2.70 0.41
C LEU A 667 13.31 2.54 1.61
N ASN A 668 12.98 1.64 2.53
CA ASN A 668 13.84 1.32 3.67
C ASN A 668 14.51 -0.07 3.48
N ILE A 669 15.83 -0.07 3.36
CA ILE A 669 16.68 -1.24 3.20
C ILE A 669 17.21 -1.67 4.58
N ASN A 670 16.39 -2.39 5.33
CA ASN A 670 16.75 -2.95 6.64
C ASN A 670 17.83 -4.03 6.51
N SER A 671 18.57 -4.30 7.59
CA SER A 671 19.59 -5.37 7.68
C SER A 671 19.17 -6.74 7.15
N ASP A 672 17.88 -7.05 7.25
CA ASP A 672 17.30 -8.34 6.82
C ASP A 672 16.87 -8.35 5.34
N THR A 673 17.11 -7.25 4.60
CA THR A 673 16.74 -7.10 3.19
C THR A 673 17.96 -7.22 2.29
N ALA A 674 17.92 -8.19 1.36
CA ALA A 674 18.86 -8.31 0.25
C ALA A 674 18.12 -8.05 -1.07
N LEU A 675 18.18 -6.81 -1.54
CA LEU A 675 17.59 -6.36 -2.80
C LEU A 675 18.70 -6.17 -3.84
N SER A 676 18.50 -6.63 -5.07
CA SER A 676 19.40 -6.30 -6.18
C SER A 676 18.61 -5.78 -7.36
N ALA A 677 19.08 -4.70 -7.99
CA ALA A 677 18.50 -4.12 -9.19
C ALA A 677 19.57 -3.92 -10.26
N THR A 678 19.27 -4.23 -11.52
CA THR A 678 20.17 -3.92 -12.65
C THR A 678 20.15 -2.43 -12.97
N THR A 679 18.97 -1.81 -12.90
CA THR A 679 18.73 -0.38 -13.11
C THR A 679 17.98 0.20 -11.91
N ILE A 680 18.37 1.39 -11.45
CA ILE A 680 17.65 2.13 -10.41
C ILE A 680 17.23 3.48 -10.98
N ASN A 681 15.93 3.74 -11.01
CA ASN A 681 15.36 5.05 -11.25
C ASN A 681 15.10 5.72 -9.90
N TRP A 682 16.02 6.58 -9.46
CA TRP A 682 16.02 7.16 -8.12
C TRP A 682 15.59 8.63 -8.13
N HIS A 683 14.32 8.88 -7.82
CA HIS A 683 13.66 10.20 -7.75
C HIS A 683 12.82 10.34 -6.47
N GLY A 684 13.30 9.71 -5.39
CA GLY A 684 12.64 9.63 -4.09
C GLY A 684 13.66 9.35 -2.98
N MET A 685 13.26 8.70 -1.90
CA MET A 685 14.12 8.47 -0.73
C MET A 685 14.56 7.01 -0.64
N ILE A 686 15.87 6.77 -0.52
CA ILE A 686 16.43 5.46 -0.18
C ILE A 686 17.12 5.58 1.18
N GLU A 687 16.63 4.79 2.14
CA GLU A 687 17.16 4.68 3.48
C GLU A 687 17.95 3.37 3.64
N ASP A 688 19.22 3.50 4.01
CA ASP A 688 20.13 2.39 4.23
C ASP A 688 20.29 2.09 5.72
N ASN A 689 19.56 1.08 6.19
CA ASN A 689 19.60 0.55 7.55
C ASN A 689 20.34 -0.79 7.63
N GLY A 690 21.32 -1.01 6.75
CA GLY A 690 22.27 -2.12 6.86
C GLY A 690 21.98 -3.31 5.95
N GLY A 691 20.93 -3.27 5.14
CA GLY A 691 20.65 -4.32 4.14
C GLY A 691 21.62 -4.29 2.96
N SER A 692 21.32 -5.05 1.91
CA SER A 692 22.10 -5.06 0.67
C SER A 692 21.29 -4.50 -0.49
N LEU A 693 21.87 -3.50 -1.17
CA LEU A 693 21.46 -2.98 -2.48
C LEU A 693 22.75 -2.60 -3.20
N PRO A 694 23.38 -3.50 -3.99
CA PRO A 694 24.76 -3.35 -4.47
C PRO A 694 25.11 -1.97 -5.05
N THR A 695 24.21 -1.37 -5.81
CA THR A 695 24.39 -0.01 -6.38
C THR A 695 24.56 1.07 -5.31
N VAL A 696 23.98 0.91 -4.13
CA VAL A 696 24.07 1.82 -2.97
C VAL A 696 25.05 1.31 -1.91
N THR A 697 25.41 0.02 -1.91
CA THR A 697 26.23 -0.61 -0.85
C THR A 697 27.66 -0.98 -1.24
N SER A 698 28.02 -1.06 -2.53
CA SER A 698 29.39 -1.40 -2.98
C SER A 698 29.82 -0.85 -4.35
N GLY A 699 28.90 -0.28 -5.14
CA GLY A 699 29.15 0.20 -6.51
C GLY A 699 29.46 1.69 -6.65
N ILE A 700 29.15 2.24 -7.82
CA ILE A 700 29.08 3.69 -8.06
C ILE A 700 27.67 4.13 -7.67
N VAL A 701 27.58 5.12 -6.79
CA VAL A 701 26.30 5.69 -6.33
C VAL A 701 26.06 7.01 -7.05
N ASP A 702 25.00 7.09 -7.85
CA ASP A 702 24.53 8.34 -8.44
C ASP A 702 23.23 8.76 -7.73
N VAL A 703 23.25 9.91 -7.05
CA VAL A 703 22.10 10.47 -6.33
C VAL A 703 21.58 11.69 -7.09
N PRO A 704 20.43 11.59 -7.80
CA PRO A 704 19.87 12.69 -8.58
C PRO A 704 19.42 13.88 -7.73
N SER A 705 19.22 15.04 -8.36
CA SER A 705 18.92 16.30 -7.67
C SER A 705 17.60 16.35 -6.88
N ASP A 706 16.65 15.47 -7.24
CA ASP A 706 15.36 15.30 -6.56
C ASP A 706 15.34 14.08 -5.64
N ALA A 707 16.49 13.43 -5.41
CA ALA A 707 16.61 12.25 -4.59
C ALA A 707 17.20 12.54 -3.21
N VAL A 708 16.84 11.69 -2.24
CA VAL A 708 17.39 11.72 -0.87
C VAL A 708 18.01 10.37 -0.53
N TRP A 709 19.25 10.40 -0.07
CA TRP A 709 19.94 9.26 0.50
C TRP A 709 20.05 9.41 2.02
N ILE A 710 19.44 8.49 2.75
CA ILE A 710 19.57 8.40 4.21
C ILE A 710 20.56 7.26 4.52
N ALA A 711 21.83 7.60 4.73
CA ALA A 711 22.91 6.67 5.02
C ALA A 711 23.11 6.51 6.53
N ASN A 712 22.48 5.49 7.12
CA ASN A 712 22.59 5.21 8.56
C ASN A 712 23.69 4.19 8.89
N THR A 713 24.25 3.54 7.86
CA THR A 713 25.21 2.45 8.00
C THR A 713 26.50 2.78 7.28
N ALA A 714 27.63 2.40 7.87
CA ALA A 714 28.93 2.58 7.23
C ALA A 714 29.07 1.75 5.95
N ARG A 715 29.57 2.35 4.86
CA ARG A 715 29.72 1.68 3.54
C ARG A 715 31.09 1.88 2.90
N SER A 716 31.48 0.91 2.07
CA SER A 716 32.65 0.97 1.20
C SER A 716 32.21 0.85 -0.26
N LEU A 717 32.49 1.88 -1.06
CA LEU A 717 31.92 2.14 -2.37
C LEU A 717 33.03 2.32 -3.42
N THR A 718 32.65 2.27 -4.70
CA THR A 718 33.56 2.60 -5.80
C THR A 718 33.72 4.11 -5.93
N SER A 719 32.62 4.84 -6.14
CA SER A 719 32.60 6.31 -6.25
C SER A 719 31.19 6.82 -5.93
N VAL A 720 31.06 8.11 -5.64
CA VAL A 720 29.76 8.76 -5.38
C VAL A 720 29.65 10.03 -6.23
N ASN A 721 28.53 10.19 -6.93
CA ASN A 721 28.10 11.44 -7.56
C ASN A 721 26.81 11.91 -6.88
N LEU A 722 26.89 12.96 -6.08
CA LEU A 722 25.81 13.48 -5.27
C LEU A 722 25.30 14.80 -5.85
N ASP A 723 24.20 14.76 -6.59
CA ASP A 723 23.46 15.95 -7.04
C ASP A 723 22.24 16.25 -6.15
N GLY A 724 21.80 15.29 -5.32
CA GLY A 724 20.70 15.42 -4.36
C GLY A 724 21.14 15.60 -2.90
N LEU A 725 20.34 15.11 -1.96
CA LEU A 725 20.58 15.25 -0.51
C LEU A 725 21.10 13.95 0.11
N LEU A 726 22.24 14.02 0.80
CA LEU A 726 22.75 12.95 1.66
C LEU A 726 22.64 13.35 3.15
N ARG A 727 22.10 12.46 3.97
CA ARG A 727 22.02 12.63 5.42
C ARG A 727 21.94 11.30 6.17
N HIS A 728 21.83 11.33 7.50
CA HIS A 728 21.46 10.17 8.31
C HIS A 728 20.16 10.43 9.10
N ARG A 729 19.61 9.44 9.79
CA ARG A 729 18.44 9.59 10.67
C ARG A 729 18.79 10.40 11.91
N LYS A 730 17.80 11.11 12.45
CA LYS A 730 17.92 11.87 13.71
C LYS A 730 18.34 10.97 14.87
N ASN A 731 19.40 11.35 15.58
CA ASN A 731 19.73 10.77 16.88
C ASN A 731 18.91 11.44 17.99
N PHE A 732 18.66 10.72 19.08
CA PHE A 732 17.92 11.25 20.22
C PHE A 732 18.80 11.34 21.46
N ASP A 733 18.74 10.34 22.34
CA ASP A 733 19.52 10.25 23.57
C ASP A 733 20.77 9.38 23.41
N THR A 734 20.87 8.69 22.27
CA THR A 734 21.92 7.74 21.93
C THR A 734 22.43 8.05 20.52
N GLU A 735 23.73 7.96 20.33
CA GLU A 735 24.35 8.00 19.01
C GLU A 735 24.20 6.64 18.33
N LEU A 736 23.35 6.60 17.30
CA LEU A 736 23.06 5.43 16.48
C LEU A 736 23.45 5.64 15.01
N TYR A 737 23.43 6.89 14.55
CA TYR A 737 23.51 7.24 13.14
C TYR A 737 24.50 8.35 12.88
N ARG A 738 25.32 8.16 11.84
CA ARG A 738 26.20 9.15 11.22
C ARG A 738 26.37 8.79 9.75
N VAL A 739 26.80 9.73 8.92
CA VAL A 739 27.26 9.42 7.56
C VAL A 739 28.69 8.91 7.65
N ASP A 740 28.96 7.66 7.24
CA ASP A 740 30.29 7.03 7.31
C ASP A 740 30.57 6.29 5.99
N LEU A 741 31.26 6.93 5.05
CA LEU A 741 31.44 6.43 3.70
C LEU A 741 32.91 6.36 3.32
N THR A 742 33.34 5.21 2.81
CA THR A 742 34.64 5.02 2.19
C THR A 742 34.47 4.81 0.69
N THR A 743 35.18 5.54 -0.16
CA THR A 743 35.21 5.36 -1.61
C THR A 743 36.62 5.02 -2.07
N SER A 744 36.75 4.09 -3.00
CA SER A 744 38.06 3.76 -3.61
C SER A 744 38.45 4.70 -4.77
N GLY A 745 37.46 5.33 -5.39
CA GLY A 745 37.61 6.38 -6.41
C GLY A 745 37.12 7.73 -5.90
N ASN A 746 36.45 8.49 -6.76
CA ASN A 746 36.10 9.89 -6.50
C ASN A 746 34.79 10.03 -5.71
N PHE A 747 34.68 11.14 -4.98
CA PHE A 747 33.44 11.59 -4.37
C PHE A 747 33.15 13.01 -4.90
N THR A 748 32.07 13.16 -5.65
CA THR A 748 31.69 14.44 -6.26
C THR A 748 30.37 14.90 -5.64
N ILE A 749 30.35 16.11 -5.07
CA ILE A 749 29.13 16.81 -4.68
C ILE A 749 28.87 17.85 -5.76
N GLY A 750 27.83 17.67 -6.56
CA GLY A 750 27.45 18.61 -7.61
C GLY A 750 26.84 19.91 -7.06
N ALA A 751 26.64 20.90 -7.93
CA ALA A 751 26.09 22.21 -7.52
C ALA A 751 24.66 22.18 -7.00
N GLY A 752 23.89 21.13 -7.33
CA GLY A 752 22.57 20.88 -6.75
C GLY A 752 22.60 20.03 -5.48
N GLY A 753 23.74 19.41 -5.18
CA GLY A 753 23.88 18.41 -4.13
C GLY A 753 24.24 19.00 -2.77
N SER A 754 23.97 18.25 -1.70
CA SER A 754 24.36 18.65 -0.35
C SER A 754 24.48 17.45 0.59
N ILE A 755 25.37 17.57 1.57
CA ILE A 755 25.37 16.73 2.77
C ILE A 755 24.85 17.58 3.92
N ASP A 756 23.65 17.29 4.42
CA ASP A 756 23.02 18.05 5.51
C ASP A 756 22.69 17.12 6.69
N VAL A 757 23.51 17.22 7.73
CA VAL A 757 23.30 16.58 9.02
C VAL A 757 22.99 17.59 10.14
N ASP A 758 22.50 18.78 9.76
CA ASP A 758 22.11 19.82 10.70
C ASP A 758 21.01 19.31 11.64
N ASP A 759 21.13 19.62 12.92
CA ASP A 759 20.17 19.22 13.96
C ASP A 759 19.98 17.70 14.09
N LEU A 760 20.79 16.82 13.47
CA LEU A 760 20.61 15.36 13.51
C LEU A 760 21.38 14.64 14.63
N GLY A 761 22.06 15.40 15.49
CA GLY A 761 22.79 14.92 16.66
C GLY A 761 21.88 14.71 17.87
N PHE A 762 22.44 14.80 19.08
CA PHE A 762 21.67 14.56 20.30
C PHE A 762 20.53 15.58 20.46
N ARG A 763 19.39 15.09 20.96
CA ARG A 763 18.26 15.96 21.32
C ARG A 763 18.63 16.86 22.50
N TYR A 764 18.04 18.06 22.59
CA TYR A 764 18.19 18.96 23.73
C TYR A 764 18.16 18.23 25.09
N GLY A 765 19.08 18.60 25.99
CA GLY A 765 19.28 17.96 27.30
C GLY A 765 20.04 16.63 27.28
N TYR A 766 20.45 16.12 26.10
CA TYR A 766 21.24 14.90 25.95
C TYR A 766 22.59 15.17 25.26
N GLY A 767 23.51 14.21 25.40
CA GLY A 767 24.88 14.27 24.90
C GLY A 767 25.93 14.54 25.98
N THR A 768 27.19 14.20 25.70
CA THR A 768 28.33 14.36 26.61
C THR A 768 28.52 15.81 27.07
N GLY A 769 28.27 16.75 26.14
CA GLY A 769 28.31 18.20 26.36
C GLY A 769 26.91 18.81 26.45
N ALA A 770 25.90 18.12 26.99
CA ALA A 770 24.56 18.68 27.09
C ALA A 770 24.52 20.00 27.86
N GLY A 771 23.72 20.96 27.38
CA GLY A 771 23.43 22.20 28.09
C GLY A 771 22.71 21.93 29.42
N SER A 772 22.99 22.76 30.43
CA SER A 772 22.43 22.60 31.77
C SER A 772 21.14 23.40 31.98
N ASP A 773 20.23 22.81 32.75
CA ASP A 773 18.93 23.38 33.11
C ASP A 773 18.97 23.93 34.54
N ARG A 774 19.08 25.26 34.72
CA ARG A 774 19.00 25.89 36.04
C ARG A 774 17.98 27.03 36.07
N GLY A 775 16.89 26.80 36.78
CA GLY A 775 15.81 27.78 36.93
C GLY A 775 14.99 27.91 35.65
N ALA A 776 14.92 29.12 35.10
CA ALA A 776 14.15 29.44 33.90
C ALA A 776 15.04 29.70 32.67
N TYR A 777 16.32 29.29 32.70
CA TYR A 777 17.33 29.54 31.65
C TYR A 777 18.09 28.27 31.28
N GLY A 778 18.25 28.03 29.98
CA GLY A 778 19.03 26.92 29.41
C GLY A 778 20.39 27.40 28.89
N SER A 779 21.46 26.69 29.20
CA SER A 779 22.79 26.94 28.62
C SER A 779 22.95 26.21 27.27
N GLY A 780 23.91 26.63 26.45
CA GLY A 780 24.16 26.00 25.15
C GLY A 780 24.82 24.63 25.30
N GLY A 781 24.58 23.73 24.34
CA GLY A 781 25.34 22.48 24.23
C GLY A 781 26.79 22.75 23.84
N GLY A 782 27.73 21.90 24.23
CA GLY A 782 29.14 21.96 23.83
C GLY A 782 29.54 20.76 22.97
N HIS A 783 30.60 20.90 22.18
CA HIS A 783 31.24 19.82 21.44
C HIS A 783 32.71 20.14 21.11
N GLY A 784 33.01 20.75 19.95
CA GLY A 784 34.36 21.26 19.64
C GLY A 784 34.68 22.53 20.44
N GLY A 785 33.68 23.39 20.64
CA GLY A 785 33.71 24.53 21.55
C GLY A 785 32.78 24.34 22.75
N GLU A 786 33.08 24.99 23.87
CA GLU A 786 32.18 25.02 25.02
C GLU A 786 30.90 25.79 24.68
N GLY A 787 29.76 25.31 25.18
CA GLY A 787 28.50 26.03 25.08
C GLY A 787 28.50 27.33 25.88
N GLY A 788 27.62 28.26 25.52
CA GLY A 788 27.39 29.49 26.26
C GLY A 788 26.69 29.23 27.60
N ALA A 789 26.99 30.03 28.62
CA ALA A 789 26.37 29.91 29.95
C ALA A 789 24.94 30.50 30.03
N THR A 790 24.21 30.22 31.12
CA THR A 790 22.94 30.88 31.42
C THR A 790 23.13 32.35 31.83
N ALA A 791 22.13 33.21 31.61
CA ALA A 791 22.22 34.63 31.96
C ALA A 791 22.35 34.96 33.45
N ASP A 792 21.91 34.07 34.32
CA ASP A 792 22.08 34.23 35.77
C ASP A 792 23.47 33.80 36.27
N GLY A 793 24.33 33.31 35.36
CA GLY A 793 25.71 32.87 35.64
C GLY A 793 25.81 31.59 36.47
N ASN A 794 24.70 30.89 36.71
CA ASN A 794 24.66 29.73 37.59
C ASN A 794 24.66 28.39 36.84
N GLY A 795 24.32 28.35 35.56
CA GLY A 795 24.42 27.17 34.69
C GLY A 795 25.59 27.32 33.71
N GLY A 796 26.61 26.48 33.85
CA GLY A 796 27.71 26.42 32.88
C GLY A 796 27.21 25.90 31.53
N GLY A 797 27.82 26.36 30.44
CA GLY A 797 27.60 25.75 29.13
C GLY A 797 28.07 24.30 29.08
N GLY A 798 27.66 23.59 28.04
CA GLY A 798 28.15 22.25 27.76
C GLY A 798 29.66 22.22 27.55
N ILE A 799 30.31 21.15 28.00
CA ILE A 799 31.76 20.95 27.87
C ILE A 799 32.16 20.57 26.44
N THR A 800 33.45 20.68 26.14
CA THR A 800 34.03 20.06 24.95
C THR A 800 34.29 18.56 25.13
N TYR A 801 34.21 17.80 24.04
CA TYR A 801 34.53 16.36 23.95
C TYR A 801 34.84 16.00 22.49
N ASP A 802 35.17 14.74 22.20
CA ASP A 802 35.68 14.24 20.90
C ASP A 802 37.15 14.64 20.63
N GLU A 803 37.82 13.90 19.75
CA GLU A 803 39.22 14.11 19.37
C GLU A 803 39.32 15.11 18.22
N GLU A 804 40.27 16.05 18.32
CA GLU A 804 40.42 17.12 17.33
C GLU A 804 40.94 16.63 15.96
N THR A 805 41.71 15.54 15.96
CA THR A 805 42.34 14.98 14.75
C THR A 805 41.59 13.78 14.16
N GLU A 806 40.59 13.26 14.88
CA GLU A 806 39.75 12.13 14.46
C GLU A 806 38.29 12.35 14.88
N PRO A 807 37.67 13.50 14.53
CA PRO A 807 36.34 13.84 15.04
C PRO A 807 35.27 12.92 14.44
N ASP A 808 34.64 12.09 15.28
CA ASP A 808 33.63 11.13 14.83
C ASP A 808 32.34 11.09 15.66
N GLU A 809 32.25 11.88 16.74
CA GLU A 809 31.07 11.97 17.59
C GLU A 809 30.08 13.05 17.11
N ILE A 810 28.80 12.87 17.42
CA ILE A 810 27.74 13.85 17.11
C ILE A 810 27.67 14.99 18.14
N GLY A 811 27.14 16.15 17.75
CA GLY A 811 26.97 17.32 18.63
C GLY A 811 25.90 17.13 19.71
N SER A 812 26.10 17.78 20.86
CA SER A 812 25.19 17.73 22.02
C SER A 812 24.04 18.74 21.96
N GLY A 813 22.92 18.41 22.61
CA GLY A 813 21.76 19.28 22.70
C GLY A 813 21.89 20.39 23.76
N GLY A 814 21.22 21.52 23.54
CA GLY A 814 21.15 22.64 24.48
C GLY A 814 20.22 22.40 25.68
N GLY A 815 20.28 23.30 26.67
CA GLY A 815 19.44 23.27 27.87
C GLY A 815 18.01 23.75 27.59
N SER A 816 17.03 22.99 28.08
CA SER A 816 15.59 23.15 27.86
C SER A 816 14.92 24.20 28.75
N ALA A 817 15.37 24.33 30.01
CA ALA A 817 14.67 25.08 31.06
C ALA A 817 13.13 24.86 31.12
N GLY A 818 12.66 23.66 30.73
CA GLY A 818 11.24 23.30 30.69
C GLY A 818 10.52 23.54 29.34
N ASN A 819 11.22 24.00 28.29
CA ASN A 819 10.72 24.15 26.92
C ASN A 819 11.66 23.48 25.89
N ALA A 820 11.26 23.36 24.61
CA ALA A 820 12.12 22.79 23.57
C ALA A 820 13.37 23.66 23.32
N ALA A 821 14.57 23.06 23.44
CA ALA A 821 15.85 23.70 23.11
C ALA A 821 16.41 23.27 21.76
N GLY A 822 17.57 23.80 21.40
CA GLY A 822 18.28 23.40 20.19
C GLY A 822 18.89 22.01 20.33
N ASP A 823 18.66 21.16 19.34
CA ASP A 823 19.32 19.87 19.18
C ASP A 823 20.74 20.04 18.60
N GLY A 824 21.66 19.15 18.97
CA GLY A 824 23.00 19.12 18.37
C GLY A 824 22.98 18.59 16.94
N ALA A 825 24.06 18.83 16.19
CA ALA A 825 24.19 18.37 14.82
C ALA A 825 24.76 16.94 14.69
N GLY A 826 24.56 16.31 13.55
CA GLY A 826 25.08 14.98 13.23
C GLY A 826 26.57 14.95 12.89
N ALA A 827 27.05 13.82 12.41
CA ALA A 827 28.45 13.62 12.03
C ALA A 827 28.60 13.07 10.61
N VAL A 828 29.65 13.51 9.92
CA VAL A 828 30.02 13.10 8.57
C VAL A 828 31.47 12.63 8.57
N LYS A 829 31.70 11.38 8.17
CA LYS A 829 33.02 10.79 7.96
C LYS A 829 33.15 10.28 6.53
N LEU A 830 34.05 10.88 5.76
CA LEU A 830 34.36 10.47 4.38
C LEU A 830 35.82 10.06 4.26
N THR A 831 36.07 8.88 3.72
CA THR A 831 37.39 8.43 3.27
C THR A 831 37.36 8.26 1.76
N VAL A 832 38.15 9.03 1.02
CA VAL A 832 38.12 9.12 -0.44
C VAL A 832 39.49 8.71 -1.01
N GLY A 833 39.52 7.63 -1.76
CA GLY A 833 40.73 7.11 -2.40
C GLY A 833 41.15 7.87 -3.66
N GLY A 834 40.21 8.58 -4.29
CA GLY A 834 40.45 9.51 -5.40
C GLY A 834 40.28 10.97 -4.98
N ASP A 835 39.66 11.76 -5.86
CA ASP A 835 39.41 13.19 -5.63
C ASP A 835 38.07 13.41 -4.91
N LEU A 836 38.03 14.40 -4.01
CA LEU A 836 36.80 14.95 -3.43
C LEU A 836 36.52 16.31 -4.05
N THR A 837 35.47 16.44 -4.86
CA THR A 837 35.06 17.72 -5.47
C THR A 837 33.79 18.26 -4.81
N LEU A 838 33.88 19.44 -4.20
CA LEU A 838 32.82 20.06 -3.41
C LEU A 838 32.18 21.25 -4.17
N GLY A 839 31.23 20.92 -5.04
CA GLY A 839 30.38 21.88 -5.76
C GLY A 839 29.08 22.24 -5.03
N GLY A 840 28.73 21.50 -3.97
CA GLY A 840 27.56 21.72 -3.11
C GLY A 840 27.92 21.74 -1.63
N ALA A 841 27.02 22.23 -0.78
CA ALA A 841 27.30 22.50 0.64
C ALA A 841 27.40 21.22 1.51
N VAL A 842 28.24 21.28 2.54
CA VAL A 842 28.32 20.27 3.60
C VAL A 842 28.10 20.94 4.95
N SER A 843 27.09 20.49 5.69
CA SER A 843 26.72 21.10 6.97
C SER A 843 26.43 20.09 8.08
N ALA A 844 26.93 20.41 9.28
CA ALA A 844 26.71 19.76 10.56
C ALA A 844 26.49 20.83 11.64
N ASN A 845 25.54 21.72 11.42
CA ASN A 845 25.24 22.86 12.30
C ASN A 845 24.21 22.48 13.38
N GLY A 846 24.41 23.01 14.58
CA GLY A 846 23.49 22.84 15.70
C GLY A 846 22.23 23.69 15.56
N MET A 847 21.14 23.22 16.15
CA MET A 847 19.84 23.87 16.05
C MET A 847 19.79 25.13 16.92
N VAL A 848 19.15 26.16 16.40
CA VAL A 848 18.78 27.35 17.19
C VAL A 848 17.84 26.94 18.34
N GLY A 849 17.99 27.57 19.51
CA GLY A 849 17.08 27.37 20.64
C GLY A 849 15.60 27.59 20.26
N GLY A 850 14.73 26.60 20.44
CA GLY A 850 13.36 26.64 19.95
C GLY A 850 12.37 27.50 20.73
N ALA A 851 12.69 27.93 21.96
CA ALA A 851 11.75 28.62 22.85
C ALA A 851 12.38 29.81 23.59
N TRP A 852 11.57 30.66 24.24
CA TRP A 852 12.12 31.70 25.11
C TRP A 852 12.88 31.03 26.27
N ASN A 853 14.14 31.41 26.43
CA ASN A 853 15.03 30.85 27.45
C ASN A 853 15.64 29.47 27.22
N SER A 854 15.68 29.00 25.97
CA SER A 854 16.37 27.76 25.61
C SER A 854 17.79 28.02 25.09
N GLY A 855 18.71 27.09 25.39
CA GLY A 855 20.05 27.07 24.80
C GLY A 855 20.08 26.54 23.37
N GLY A 856 21.06 26.99 22.59
CA GLY A 856 21.33 26.44 21.25
C GLY A 856 22.06 25.10 21.31
N GLY A 857 21.86 24.25 20.30
CA GLY A 857 22.56 22.98 20.15
C GLY A 857 23.98 23.15 19.62
N ALA A 858 24.88 22.22 19.94
CA ALA A 858 26.27 22.28 19.47
C ALA A 858 26.41 21.86 18.00
N GLY A 859 27.43 22.39 17.31
CA GLY A 859 27.86 21.88 16.02
C GLY A 859 28.40 20.44 16.11
N GLY A 860 28.32 19.71 15.00
CA GLY A 860 28.70 18.30 14.91
C GLY A 860 30.16 18.08 14.47
N SER A 861 30.43 16.93 13.86
CA SER A 861 31.75 16.54 13.35
C SER A 861 31.75 16.35 11.84
N ILE A 862 32.77 16.88 11.17
CA ILE A 862 33.04 16.64 9.75
C ILE A 862 34.49 16.18 9.62
N TRP A 863 34.68 14.94 9.18
CA TRP A 863 35.98 14.30 9.01
C TRP A 863 36.16 13.80 7.58
N PHE A 864 37.02 14.46 6.82
CA PHE A 864 37.41 14.06 5.46
C PHE A 864 38.86 13.57 5.43
N THR A 865 39.08 12.42 4.78
CA THR A 865 40.40 11.89 4.42
C THR A 865 40.41 11.67 2.91
N VAL A 866 41.17 12.45 2.16
CA VAL A 866 41.20 12.46 0.70
C VAL A 866 42.61 12.14 0.23
N THR A 867 42.77 11.07 -0.56
CA THR A 867 44.10 10.67 -1.08
C THR A 867 44.49 11.51 -2.29
N GLY A 868 43.51 11.89 -3.12
CA GLY A 868 43.70 12.75 -4.28
C GLY A 868 43.53 14.24 -3.95
N ASP A 869 42.97 14.97 -4.90
CA ASP A 869 42.69 16.39 -4.77
C ASP A 869 41.42 16.65 -3.95
N PHE A 870 41.51 17.54 -2.97
CA PHE A 870 40.35 18.18 -2.36
C PHE A 870 40.08 19.49 -3.07
N GLY A 871 39.05 19.50 -3.92
CA GLY A 871 38.70 20.59 -4.82
C GLY A 871 37.29 21.14 -4.61
N GLY A 872 36.98 22.28 -5.24
CA GLY A 872 35.66 22.90 -5.22
C GLY A 872 35.61 24.31 -4.62
N THR A 873 34.42 24.87 -4.48
CA THR A 873 34.23 26.27 -4.07
C THR A 873 33.29 26.47 -2.90
N GLU A 874 32.49 25.47 -2.55
CA GLU A 874 31.48 25.62 -1.49
C GLU A 874 32.06 25.46 -0.08
N ASP A 875 31.29 25.90 0.90
CA ASP A 875 31.69 25.92 2.31
C ASP A 875 31.38 24.59 3.03
N VAL A 876 32.16 24.35 4.10
CA VAL A 876 31.99 23.24 5.03
C VAL A 876 31.72 23.83 6.43
N THR A 877 30.56 23.55 7.02
CA THR A 877 30.13 24.22 8.27
C THR A 877 29.75 23.23 9.36
N ALA A 878 30.26 23.44 10.57
CA ALA A 878 29.84 22.75 11.79
C ALA A 878 29.67 23.79 12.92
N THR A 879 28.77 24.74 12.74
CA THR A 879 28.57 25.85 13.69
C THR A 879 27.59 25.49 14.79
N GLY A 880 27.77 26.06 15.98
CA GLY A 880 26.79 25.97 17.06
C GLY A 880 25.52 26.78 16.75
N GLY A 881 24.38 26.31 17.23
CA GLY A 881 23.10 26.99 17.07
C GLY A 881 22.97 28.21 17.96
N ASP A 882 22.33 29.26 17.45
CA ASP A 882 22.08 30.48 18.22
C ASP A 882 21.16 30.23 19.43
N ALA A 883 21.27 31.06 20.46
CA ALA A 883 20.32 31.05 21.56
C ALA A 883 19.20 32.08 21.34
N THR A 884 18.00 31.76 21.80
CA THR A 884 16.86 32.68 21.82
C THR A 884 16.81 33.46 23.14
N GLY A 885 17.04 34.78 23.08
CA GLY A 885 17.04 35.67 24.24
C GLY A 885 18.38 35.74 24.99
N ASN A 886 18.34 35.91 26.32
CA ASN A 886 19.54 36.01 27.16
C ASN A 886 20.02 34.62 27.62
N ASN A 887 20.49 33.77 26.70
CA ASN A 887 20.82 32.37 26.99
C ASN A 887 22.09 31.92 26.27
N GLY A 888 22.55 30.71 26.55
CA GLY A 888 23.80 30.19 26.01
C GLY A 888 23.68 29.75 24.56
N GLY A 889 24.50 30.32 23.66
CA GLY A 889 24.64 29.81 22.29
C GLY A 889 25.36 28.46 22.29
N GLY A 890 25.06 27.59 21.33
CA GLY A 890 25.73 26.30 21.21
C GLY A 890 27.22 26.46 20.88
N GLY A 891 28.08 25.57 21.37
CA GLY A 891 29.48 25.54 21.00
C GLY A 891 29.67 25.12 19.54
N GLY A 892 30.74 25.61 18.91
CA GLY A 892 31.14 25.16 17.58
C GLY A 892 31.48 23.66 17.54
N GLY A 893 31.37 23.06 16.36
CA GLY A 893 31.72 21.67 16.10
C GLY A 893 33.18 21.46 15.75
N ARG A 894 33.50 20.32 15.12
CA ARG A 894 34.85 19.95 14.71
C ARG A 894 34.88 19.67 13.21
N ILE A 895 35.84 20.26 12.51
CA ILE A 895 36.12 19.98 11.10
C ILE A 895 37.57 19.55 10.98
N TYR A 896 37.80 18.36 10.43
CA TYR A 896 39.12 17.83 10.12
C TYR A 896 39.15 17.36 8.67
N ILE A 897 40.06 17.93 7.88
CA ILE A 897 40.24 17.63 6.47
C ILE A 897 41.71 17.27 6.23
N PHE A 898 41.98 16.01 5.92
CA PHE A 898 43.27 15.50 5.47
C PHE A 898 43.21 15.26 3.97
N TYR A 899 44.14 15.82 3.18
CA TYR A 899 44.08 15.79 1.71
C TYR A 899 45.45 15.56 1.06
N GLY A 900 45.48 15.00 -0.14
CA GLY A 900 46.71 14.82 -0.92
C GLY A 900 47.17 16.12 -1.58
N THR A 901 46.29 16.72 -2.38
CA THR A 901 46.47 18.04 -3.00
C THR A 901 45.26 18.93 -2.74
N LEU A 902 45.44 20.25 -2.83
CA LEU A 902 44.38 21.22 -2.55
C LEU A 902 44.10 22.11 -3.76
N SER A 903 42.90 21.99 -4.32
CA SER A 903 42.34 22.98 -5.25
C SER A 903 41.07 23.65 -4.71
N TRP A 904 40.62 23.29 -3.51
CA TRP A 904 39.47 23.87 -2.84
C TRP A 904 39.70 25.32 -2.45
N THR A 905 38.77 26.20 -2.82
CA THR A 905 38.81 27.64 -2.53
C THR A 905 37.66 28.10 -1.61
N GLY A 906 36.87 27.17 -1.09
CA GLY A 906 35.80 27.47 -0.12
C GLY A 906 36.36 27.76 1.28
N SER A 907 35.47 27.81 2.27
CA SER A 907 35.84 28.05 3.67
C SER A 907 35.24 27.04 4.65
N GLY A 908 35.95 26.82 5.76
CA GLY A 908 35.50 26.01 6.88
C GLY A 908 35.04 26.88 8.04
N SER A 909 33.87 26.60 8.62
CA SER A 909 33.33 27.36 9.76
C SER A 909 32.94 26.46 10.93
N VAL A 910 33.49 26.74 12.10
CA VAL A 910 33.19 26.09 13.40
C VAL A 910 32.81 27.12 14.45
N ALA A 911 32.15 28.21 14.04
CA ALA A 911 31.72 29.27 14.94
C ALA A 911 30.77 28.74 16.03
N GLY A 912 30.88 29.28 17.25
CA GLY A 912 29.84 29.09 18.26
C GLY A 912 28.59 29.92 17.92
N GLY A 913 27.44 29.48 18.42
CA GLY A 913 26.17 30.14 18.28
C GLY A 913 26.15 31.51 18.95
N SER A 914 25.49 32.46 18.30
CA SER A 914 25.36 33.84 18.73
C SER A 914 24.35 33.98 19.88
N SER A 915 24.73 34.74 20.91
CA SER A 915 23.82 35.23 21.96
C SER A 915 24.51 36.26 22.86
N SER A 916 23.84 36.70 23.94
CA SER A 916 24.48 37.46 25.04
C SER A 916 25.58 36.67 25.77
N TYR A 917 25.58 35.35 25.64
CA TYR A 917 26.55 34.40 26.18
C TYR A 917 26.89 33.40 25.07
N PRO A 918 27.66 33.81 24.05
CA PRO A 918 27.87 33.00 22.85
C PRO A 918 28.61 31.71 23.19
N GLY A 919 28.40 30.69 22.37
CA GLY A 919 29.24 29.50 22.42
C GLY A 919 30.66 29.82 21.96
N SER A 920 31.63 29.05 22.46
CA SER A 920 33.00 29.13 21.99
C SER A 920 33.13 28.53 20.60
N ILE A 921 34.10 29.03 19.83
CA ILE A 921 34.50 28.44 18.55
C ILE A 921 35.03 27.01 18.78
N GLY A 922 34.77 26.12 17.82
CA GLY A 922 35.32 24.76 17.81
C GLY A 922 36.67 24.67 17.10
N THR A 923 37.00 23.47 16.59
CA THR A 923 38.30 23.17 15.97
C THR A 923 38.18 22.98 14.47
N TYR A 924 39.05 23.64 13.69
CA TYR A 924 39.13 23.50 12.23
C TYR A 924 40.58 23.17 11.83
N ASN A 925 40.78 21.99 11.25
CA ASN A 925 42.07 21.49 10.79
C ASN A 925 42.02 21.16 9.30
N LEU A 926 42.94 21.75 8.54
CA LEU A 926 43.14 21.51 7.11
C LEU A 926 44.60 21.10 6.90
N ILE A 927 44.85 19.81 6.68
CA ILE A 927 46.18 19.19 6.74
C ILE A 927 46.49 18.49 5.42
N MET A 928 47.62 18.82 4.80
CA MET A 928 48.13 18.13 3.62
C MET A 928 48.85 16.83 4.03
N SER A 929 48.71 15.77 3.23
CA SER A 929 49.50 14.55 3.37
C SER A 929 50.96 14.79 2.98
N ASN A 930 51.89 14.06 3.58
CA ASN A 930 53.31 14.20 3.25
C ASN A 930 53.54 13.99 1.74
N SER A 931 54.15 14.96 1.08
CA SER A 931 54.69 14.88 -0.27
C SER A 931 56.18 14.60 -0.19
N ALA A 932 56.76 13.90 -1.16
CA ALA A 932 58.21 13.73 -1.19
C ALA A 932 58.88 14.96 -1.84
N PRO A 933 60.05 15.42 -1.36
CA PRO A 933 60.72 16.58 -1.93
C PRO A 933 61.28 16.27 -3.32
N THR A 934 61.44 17.30 -4.13
CA THR A 934 61.95 17.21 -5.50
C THR A 934 63.29 17.94 -5.64
N ALA A 935 64.11 17.47 -6.58
CA ALA A 935 65.35 18.12 -6.97
C ALA A 935 65.34 18.39 -8.49
N ALA A 936 65.70 19.60 -8.89
CA ALA A 936 65.71 20.02 -10.30
C ALA A 936 66.92 20.92 -10.61
N SER A 937 67.20 21.09 -11.91
CA SER A 937 68.23 22.01 -12.42
C SER A 937 69.63 21.82 -11.82
N VAL A 938 70.02 20.55 -11.59
CA VAL A 938 71.34 20.22 -11.04
C VAL A 938 72.44 20.60 -12.04
N THR A 939 73.40 21.40 -11.62
CA THR A 939 74.54 21.83 -12.45
C THR A 939 75.84 21.77 -11.68
N GLY A 940 76.95 21.55 -12.38
CA GLY A 940 78.30 21.64 -11.84
C GLY A 940 79.19 22.48 -12.74
N VAL A 941 79.92 23.44 -12.17
CA VAL A 941 80.85 24.31 -12.90
C VAL A 941 82.12 24.49 -12.09
N GLN A 942 83.26 24.09 -12.66
CA GLN A 942 84.55 24.33 -12.02
C GLN A 942 85.04 25.78 -12.22
N SER A 943 85.60 26.37 -11.16
CA SER A 943 86.20 27.70 -11.21
C SER A 943 87.50 27.74 -12.02
N THR A 944 87.66 28.75 -12.90
CA THR A 944 88.84 28.94 -13.77
C THR A 944 90.01 29.71 -13.12
N ASN A 945 89.91 30.01 -11.83
CA ASN A 945 90.88 30.84 -11.08
C ASN A 945 91.98 30.01 -10.37
N GLY A 946 92.10 28.72 -10.69
CA GLY A 946 93.09 27.81 -10.10
C GLY A 946 92.78 27.33 -8.67
N THR A 947 91.61 27.69 -8.11
CA THR A 947 91.20 27.26 -6.75
C THR A 947 90.77 25.79 -6.69
N LYS A 948 90.53 25.15 -7.85
CA LYS A 948 90.05 23.76 -7.98
C LYS A 948 88.76 23.51 -7.18
N VAL A 949 87.87 24.50 -7.15
CA VAL A 949 86.52 24.39 -6.56
C VAL A 949 85.50 24.18 -7.68
N VAL A 950 84.63 23.20 -7.52
CA VAL A 950 83.42 23.02 -8.34
C VAL A 950 82.25 23.63 -7.58
N THR A 951 81.54 24.55 -8.23
CA THR A 951 80.28 25.09 -7.74
C THR A 951 79.15 24.19 -8.25
N GLY A 952 78.39 23.61 -7.32
CA GLY A 952 77.16 22.90 -7.62
C GLY A 952 75.95 23.77 -7.33
N THR A 953 74.94 23.74 -8.19
CA THR A 953 73.66 24.40 -7.97
C THR A 953 72.52 23.41 -8.21
N VAL A 954 71.53 23.41 -7.33
CA VAL A 954 70.31 22.59 -7.41
C VAL A 954 69.11 23.41 -6.93
N ILE A 955 67.93 23.15 -7.47
CA ILE A 955 66.66 23.65 -6.96
C ILE A 955 66.00 22.51 -6.18
N ILE A 956 65.71 22.74 -4.90
CA ILE A 956 64.97 21.82 -4.04
C ILE A 956 63.60 22.41 -3.77
N ASP A 957 62.55 21.63 -3.93
CA ASP A 957 61.17 22.07 -3.70
C ASP A 957 60.40 20.95 -3.02
N ASP A 958 59.50 21.30 -2.10
CA ASP A 958 58.63 20.32 -1.43
C ASP A 958 57.21 20.85 -1.39
N ALA A 959 56.24 20.02 -1.77
CA ALA A 959 54.88 20.49 -2.02
C ALA A 959 54.07 20.71 -0.74
N ASP A 960 54.47 20.06 0.37
CA ASP A 960 53.91 20.21 1.72
C ASP A 960 54.75 21.13 2.61
N ASP A 961 55.75 21.83 2.03
CA ASP A 961 56.61 22.82 2.68
C ASP A 961 57.50 22.28 3.83
N ASP A 962 57.74 20.96 3.87
CA ASP A 962 58.62 20.35 4.87
C ASP A 962 60.10 20.72 4.68
N VAL A 963 60.79 20.94 5.81
CA VAL A 963 62.22 21.33 5.78
C VAL A 963 63.06 20.20 5.21
N SER A 964 63.54 20.42 3.99
CA SER A 964 64.29 19.43 3.23
C SER A 964 65.77 19.35 3.59
N SER A 965 66.34 18.21 3.26
CA SER A 965 67.76 17.92 3.22
C SER A 965 68.08 17.19 1.91
N PHE A 966 69.34 17.14 1.49
CA PHE A 966 69.70 16.33 0.34
C PHE A 966 71.11 15.77 0.41
N LYS A 967 71.29 14.60 -0.20
CA LYS A 967 72.59 13.96 -0.45
C LYS A 967 73.14 14.47 -1.77
N VAL A 968 74.42 14.86 -1.80
CA VAL A 968 75.19 15.11 -3.01
C VAL A 968 76.09 13.91 -3.29
N GLU A 969 76.11 13.46 -4.54
CA GLU A 969 77.04 12.46 -5.05
C GLU A 969 77.67 12.98 -6.34
N TYR A 970 78.86 12.51 -6.68
CA TYR A 970 79.49 12.77 -7.98
C TYR A 970 79.82 11.47 -8.72
N SER A 971 79.87 11.55 -10.03
CA SER A 971 80.38 10.50 -10.91
C SER A 971 81.55 11.05 -11.71
N ASP A 972 82.53 10.21 -12.02
CA ASP A 972 83.68 10.48 -12.91
C ASP A 972 83.62 9.65 -14.20
N ASP A 973 82.56 8.88 -14.41
CA ASP A 973 82.39 7.94 -15.53
C ASP A 973 81.07 8.15 -16.29
N GLY A 974 80.55 9.38 -16.30
CA GLY A 974 79.33 9.76 -17.02
C GLY A 974 78.04 9.22 -16.40
N GLY A 975 78.05 8.96 -15.09
CA GLY A 975 76.88 8.56 -14.29
C GLY A 975 76.74 7.05 -14.04
N VAL A 976 77.78 6.25 -14.30
CA VAL A 976 77.75 4.79 -14.08
C VAL A 976 78.05 4.43 -12.62
N SER A 977 79.07 5.05 -12.04
CA SER A 977 79.48 4.91 -10.64
C SER A 977 79.31 6.24 -9.90
N TRP A 978 78.98 6.17 -8.61
CA TRP A 978 78.67 7.35 -7.79
C TRP A 978 79.43 7.32 -6.47
N TYR A 979 80.00 8.46 -6.11
CA TYR A 979 80.89 8.64 -4.97
C TYR A 979 80.44 9.85 -4.14
N ASP A 980 80.77 9.84 -2.85
CA ASP A 980 80.44 10.93 -1.93
C ASP A 980 81.53 12.02 -1.98
N PRO A 981 81.21 13.29 -2.30
CA PRO A 981 82.18 14.39 -2.33
C PRO A 981 82.48 14.95 -0.94
N THR A 982 83.67 15.55 -0.78
CA THR A 982 84.02 16.37 0.38
C THR A 982 83.60 17.83 0.16
N LEU A 983 82.39 18.22 0.58
CA LEU A 983 81.88 19.58 0.41
C LEU A 983 82.55 20.59 1.36
N SER A 984 82.63 21.83 0.91
CA SER A 984 82.98 23.00 1.73
C SER A 984 81.85 23.28 2.73
N SER A 985 82.19 23.73 3.94
CA SER A 985 81.21 24.13 4.96
C SER A 985 80.33 25.32 4.55
N THR A 986 80.67 26.03 3.47
CA THR A 986 79.90 27.16 2.95
C THR A 986 78.84 26.67 1.96
N VAL A 987 77.57 26.97 2.23
CA VAL A 987 76.43 26.73 1.34
C VAL A 987 75.60 28.01 1.30
N TYR A 988 75.05 28.35 0.14
CA TYR A 988 74.11 29.45 -0.02
C TYR A 988 72.78 28.91 -0.52
N ALA A 989 71.69 29.54 -0.13
CA ALA A 989 70.37 29.29 -0.70
C ALA A 989 69.67 30.62 -1.00
N THR A 990 68.67 30.57 -1.87
CA THR A 990 67.79 31.72 -2.10
C THR A 990 66.98 32.07 -0.86
N ASN A 991 66.58 31.08 -0.06
CA ASN A 991 65.87 31.24 1.21
C ASN A 991 66.54 30.37 2.30
N GLY A 992 66.49 30.82 3.57
CA GLY A 992 67.03 30.09 4.72
C GLY A 992 68.56 30.05 4.82
N THR A 993 69.07 29.25 5.75
CA THR A 993 70.52 29.06 5.99
C THR A 993 70.88 27.56 6.00
N PRO A 994 70.98 26.92 4.82
CA PRO A 994 71.37 25.52 4.74
C PRO A 994 72.82 25.34 5.20
N ALA A 995 73.14 24.13 5.68
CA ALA A 995 74.49 23.80 6.14
C ALA A 995 74.90 22.39 5.70
N VAL A 996 76.20 22.22 5.45
CA VAL A 996 76.77 20.87 5.31
C VAL A 996 76.75 20.17 6.65
N ASN A 997 76.33 18.91 6.67
CA ASN A 997 76.39 18.09 7.86
C ASN A 997 77.85 17.72 8.17
N ASN A 998 78.38 18.23 9.29
CA ASN A 998 79.78 18.01 9.67
C ASN A 998 80.17 16.53 9.89
N SER A 999 79.21 15.64 10.12
CA SER A 999 79.46 14.19 10.23
C SER A 999 79.42 13.45 8.89
N ASN A 1000 78.77 14.04 7.88
CA ASN A 1000 78.62 13.51 6.52
C ASN A 1000 78.81 14.67 5.54
N LEU A 1001 80.05 14.96 5.15
CA LEU A 1001 80.42 16.14 4.34
C LEU A 1001 79.84 16.15 2.91
N TYR A 1002 78.99 15.19 2.57
CA TYR A 1002 78.26 15.05 1.31
C TYR A 1002 76.74 15.33 1.48
N GLN A 1003 76.27 15.64 2.69
CA GLN A 1003 74.87 15.97 2.98
C GLN A 1003 74.70 17.44 3.30
N ILE A 1004 73.62 18.04 2.79
CA ILE A 1004 73.19 19.40 3.08
C ILE A 1004 71.83 19.31 3.79
N SER A 1005 71.68 20.03 4.90
CA SER A 1005 70.48 20.04 5.75
C SER A 1005 69.91 21.45 5.90
N ASN A 1006 68.69 21.56 6.43
CA ASN A 1006 67.96 22.81 6.68
C ASN A 1006 67.69 23.62 5.40
N VAL A 1007 67.22 22.95 4.36
CA VAL A 1007 66.78 23.59 3.11
C VAL A 1007 65.30 23.93 3.26
N GLU A 1008 65.01 25.21 3.49
CA GLU A 1008 63.63 25.69 3.64
C GLU A 1008 62.91 25.71 2.30
N THR A 1009 61.75 25.06 2.22
CA THR A 1009 60.88 24.98 1.03
C THR A 1009 59.57 25.75 1.19
N ILE A 1010 59.21 26.18 2.41
CA ILE A 1010 58.02 26.99 2.74
C ILE A 1010 57.83 28.31 1.95
N SER A 1011 58.87 28.76 1.25
CA SER A 1011 58.81 29.93 0.37
C SER A 1011 58.74 29.55 -1.11
N GLY A 1012 58.36 28.29 -1.39
CA GLY A 1012 58.50 27.60 -2.66
C GLY A 1012 59.95 27.17 -2.96
N ALA A 1013 60.12 26.64 -4.17
CA ALA A 1013 61.38 26.12 -4.71
C ALA A 1013 62.62 26.95 -4.35
N ASN A 1014 63.57 26.33 -3.65
CA ASN A 1014 64.77 26.95 -3.11
C ASN A 1014 66.01 26.55 -3.92
N THR A 1015 66.68 27.54 -4.51
CA THR A 1015 67.94 27.31 -5.23
C THR A 1015 69.10 27.26 -4.24
N VAL A 1016 69.73 26.10 -4.09
CA VAL A 1016 70.87 25.85 -3.21
C VAL A 1016 72.16 25.77 -4.02
N THR A 1017 73.15 26.55 -3.62
CA THR A 1017 74.51 26.57 -4.18
C THR A 1017 75.51 26.06 -3.16
N PHE A 1018 76.24 25.00 -3.51
CA PHE A 1018 77.27 24.38 -2.69
C PHE A 1018 78.61 24.33 -3.41
N TYR A 1019 79.69 24.13 -2.65
CA TYR A 1019 81.04 24.12 -3.20
C TYR A 1019 81.74 22.83 -2.85
N TRP A 1020 82.33 22.19 -3.86
CA TRP A 1020 83.09 20.96 -3.73
C TRP A 1020 84.57 21.24 -4.00
N ASN A 1021 85.45 20.95 -3.03
CA ASN A 1021 86.89 21.03 -3.22
C ASN A 1021 87.41 19.74 -3.85
N ILE A 1022 87.31 19.68 -5.18
CA ILE A 1022 87.54 18.46 -5.94
C ILE A 1022 88.95 17.89 -5.81
N ASN A 1023 89.95 18.73 -5.52
CA ASN A 1023 91.33 18.26 -5.35
C ASN A 1023 91.51 17.40 -4.08
N THR A 1024 90.53 17.37 -3.19
CA THR A 1024 90.51 16.47 -2.02
C THR A 1024 90.18 15.04 -2.43
N ASP A 1025 89.25 14.88 -3.37
CA ASP A 1025 88.70 13.57 -3.74
C ASP A 1025 89.28 13.03 -5.05
N ALA A 1026 89.62 13.90 -6.00
CA ALA A 1026 90.20 13.57 -7.30
C ALA A 1026 91.41 14.48 -7.65
N PRO A 1027 92.59 14.28 -7.03
CA PRO A 1027 93.79 15.07 -7.33
C PRO A 1027 94.45 14.62 -8.64
N GLY A 1028 94.84 15.57 -9.49
CA GLY A 1028 95.63 15.33 -10.69
C GLY A 1028 94.86 14.76 -11.88
N VAL A 1029 93.56 15.06 -11.99
CA VAL A 1029 92.69 14.59 -13.07
C VAL A 1029 92.33 15.73 -14.03
N GLU A 1030 92.09 15.40 -15.29
CA GLU A 1030 91.44 16.26 -16.28
C GLU A 1030 90.41 15.40 -17.02
N ASP A 1031 89.12 15.66 -16.82
CA ASP A 1031 88.04 14.86 -17.39
C ASP A 1031 86.82 15.74 -17.70
N THR A 1032 86.03 15.33 -18.69
CA THR A 1032 84.77 15.96 -19.07
C THR A 1032 83.54 15.18 -18.63
N ASP A 1033 83.70 13.98 -18.07
CA ASP A 1033 82.59 13.07 -17.77
C ASP A 1033 82.04 13.18 -16.34
N TYR A 1034 82.40 14.25 -15.61
CA TYR A 1034 81.91 14.47 -14.26
C TYR A 1034 80.43 14.86 -14.22
N GLN A 1035 79.67 14.28 -13.29
CA GLN A 1035 78.28 14.65 -13.01
C GLN A 1035 78.04 14.78 -11.51
N PHE A 1036 77.02 15.55 -11.12
CA PHE A 1036 76.41 15.50 -9.79
C PHE A 1036 75.11 14.69 -9.82
N ARG A 1037 74.78 14.01 -8.72
CA ARG A 1037 73.46 13.46 -8.42
C ARG A 1037 73.01 13.96 -7.05
N ILE A 1038 71.75 14.38 -6.99
CA ILE A 1038 71.11 14.91 -5.79
C ILE A 1038 69.94 14.01 -5.41
N THR A 1039 69.88 13.62 -4.13
CA THR A 1039 68.79 12.82 -3.56
C THR A 1039 68.19 13.60 -2.38
N PRO A 1040 67.02 14.23 -2.54
CA PRO A 1040 66.38 15.00 -1.47
C PRO A 1040 65.63 14.11 -0.46
N TYR A 1041 65.41 14.63 0.74
CA TYR A 1041 64.76 13.97 1.88
C TYR A 1041 64.24 15.02 2.87
N ASP A 1042 62.97 14.95 3.22
CA ASP A 1042 62.23 15.92 4.07
C ASP A 1042 62.20 15.54 5.56
N GLY A 1043 62.65 14.34 5.93
CA GLY A 1043 62.51 13.80 7.29
C GLY A 1043 61.53 12.61 7.40
N THR A 1044 60.66 12.44 6.41
CA THR A 1044 59.67 11.36 6.30
C THR A 1044 59.87 10.52 5.04
N SER A 1045 60.04 11.16 3.89
CA SER A 1045 60.02 10.59 2.54
C SER A 1045 61.28 10.98 1.74
N VAL A 1046 61.87 10.00 1.05
CA VAL A 1046 63.01 10.24 0.14
C VAL A 1046 62.49 10.57 -1.25
N GLY A 1047 62.92 11.70 -1.79
CA GLY A 1047 62.55 12.14 -3.13
C GLY A 1047 63.35 11.49 -4.25
N SER A 1048 62.87 11.68 -5.49
CA SER A 1048 63.53 11.14 -6.68
C SER A 1048 64.89 11.80 -6.94
N THR A 1049 65.87 11.00 -7.39
CA THR A 1049 67.22 11.51 -7.68
C THR A 1049 67.26 12.36 -8.94
N ALA A 1050 67.98 13.48 -8.92
CA ALA A 1050 68.24 14.31 -10.09
C ALA A 1050 69.73 14.43 -10.38
N SER A 1051 70.13 14.29 -11.65
CA SER A 1051 71.54 14.37 -12.07
C SER A 1051 71.82 15.57 -12.98
N SER A 1052 73.04 16.10 -12.92
CA SER A 1052 73.51 17.13 -13.85
C SER A 1052 73.91 16.53 -15.19
N SER A 1053 74.04 17.37 -16.22
CA SER A 1053 74.83 17.02 -17.41
C SER A 1053 76.32 16.85 -17.05
N ASN A 1054 77.07 16.20 -17.94
CA ASN A 1054 78.53 16.14 -17.87
C ASN A 1054 79.14 17.55 -17.81
N PHE A 1055 80.12 17.75 -16.94
CA PHE A 1055 80.91 18.99 -16.85
C PHE A 1055 82.40 18.70 -16.73
N ARG A 1056 83.23 19.66 -17.18
CA ARG A 1056 84.68 19.53 -17.16
C ARG A 1056 85.24 19.82 -15.78
N VAL A 1057 86.17 18.98 -15.35
CA VAL A 1057 87.02 19.15 -14.17
C VAL A 1057 88.48 19.09 -14.62
N ASP A 1058 89.29 19.97 -14.04
CA ASP A 1058 90.73 20.01 -14.20
C ASP A 1058 91.40 20.32 -12.85
N THR A 1059 92.06 19.31 -12.29
CA THR A 1059 92.88 19.42 -11.08
C THR A 1059 94.35 19.10 -11.37
N LEU A 1060 94.71 18.87 -12.63
CA LEU A 1060 96.10 18.65 -13.04
C LEU A 1060 96.90 19.95 -12.82
N SER A 1061 98.11 19.84 -12.29
CA SER A 1061 98.99 21.02 -12.20
C SER A 1061 99.58 21.31 -13.58
N PRO A 1062 99.71 22.59 -14.00
CA PRO A 1062 100.38 22.94 -15.25
C PRO A 1062 101.82 22.40 -15.28
N THR A 1063 102.22 21.72 -16.36
CA THR A 1063 103.54 21.04 -16.46
C THR A 1063 104.55 21.73 -17.38
N LEU A 1064 104.20 22.84 -18.05
CA LEU A 1064 105.08 23.50 -19.02
C LEU A 1064 105.78 24.76 -18.46
N SER A 1065 107.12 24.71 -18.43
CA SER A 1065 107.99 25.87 -18.16
C SER A 1065 108.39 26.53 -19.48
N LEU A 1066 108.04 27.81 -19.68
CA LEU A 1066 108.50 28.64 -20.79
C LEU A 1066 109.62 29.57 -20.31
N SER A 1067 110.79 29.51 -20.94
CA SER A 1067 111.89 30.44 -20.70
C SER A 1067 111.98 31.46 -21.83
N TYR A 1068 111.82 32.76 -21.53
CA TYR A 1068 112.11 33.87 -22.44
C TYR A 1068 113.31 34.65 -21.90
N SER A 1069 114.38 34.76 -22.68
CA SER A 1069 115.55 35.57 -22.34
C SER A 1069 115.65 36.78 -23.26
N SER A 1070 115.74 37.98 -22.69
CA SER A 1070 116.19 39.18 -23.42
C SER A 1070 117.44 39.75 -22.74
N THR A 1071 118.44 40.17 -23.51
CA THR A 1071 119.71 40.70 -23.00
C THR A 1071 119.79 42.22 -23.24
N SER A 1072 119.98 43.00 -22.17
CA SER A 1072 120.56 44.35 -22.24
C SER A 1072 121.45 44.64 -21.02
N GLU A 1073 122.47 45.47 -21.23
CA GLU A 1073 123.79 45.45 -20.55
C GLU A 1073 123.89 45.70 -19.03
N ASN A 1074 122.83 45.67 -18.20
CA ASN A 1074 123.07 45.87 -16.75
C ASN A 1074 122.07 45.32 -15.72
N SER A 1075 121.18 44.38 -16.08
CA SER A 1075 120.46 43.55 -15.09
C SER A 1075 119.79 42.35 -15.75
N SER A 1076 119.79 41.21 -15.06
CA SER A 1076 119.03 40.02 -15.42
C SER A 1076 117.77 39.98 -14.56
N GLU A 1077 116.60 40.25 -15.15
CA GLU A 1077 115.33 39.91 -14.54
C GLU A 1077 114.75 38.66 -15.20
N THR A 1078 114.38 37.70 -14.35
CA THR A 1078 113.71 36.46 -14.78
C THR A 1078 112.24 36.61 -14.40
N VAL A 1079 111.34 36.63 -15.39
CA VAL A 1079 109.89 36.50 -15.14
C VAL A 1079 109.51 35.07 -15.47
N SER A 1080 109.10 34.31 -14.46
CA SER A 1080 108.60 32.95 -14.60
C SER A 1080 107.08 32.92 -14.41
N GLY A 1081 106.36 32.31 -15.35
CA GLY A 1081 104.93 32.01 -15.26
C GLY A 1081 104.61 30.70 -15.99
N THR A 1082 103.58 29.99 -15.53
CA THR A 1082 103.12 28.71 -16.08
C THR A 1082 101.83 28.89 -16.90
N THR A 1083 101.62 28.10 -17.96
CA THR A 1083 100.41 28.15 -18.81
C THR A 1083 99.78 26.78 -19.01
N GLU A 1084 98.45 26.75 -19.17
CA GLU A 1084 97.65 25.62 -19.67
C GLU A 1084 97.14 25.87 -21.09
N ALA A 1085 96.66 24.83 -21.78
CA ALA A 1085 96.18 24.87 -23.17
C ALA A 1085 95.06 25.91 -23.43
N ASN A 1086 94.43 26.45 -22.38
CA ASN A 1086 93.35 27.43 -22.45
C ASN A 1086 93.73 28.83 -21.91
N ALA A 1087 95.01 29.11 -21.62
CA ALA A 1087 95.47 30.41 -21.13
C ALA A 1087 95.99 31.30 -22.27
N SER A 1088 95.40 32.48 -22.46
CA SER A 1088 95.93 33.54 -23.32
C SER A 1088 96.76 34.51 -22.49
N ILE A 1089 98.08 34.60 -22.74
CA ILE A 1089 98.94 35.63 -22.12
C ILE A 1089 98.93 36.90 -22.98
N TYR A 1090 98.57 38.03 -22.37
CA TYR A 1090 98.74 39.36 -22.95
C TYR A 1090 100.01 40.00 -22.34
N VAL A 1091 101.04 40.24 -23.15
CA VAL A 1091 102.23 40.98 -22.73
C VAL A 1091 102.04 42.44 -23.14
N ASP A 1092 101.72 43.31 -22.18
CA ASP A 1092 101.73 44.75 -22.41
C ASP A 1092 103.19 45.24 -22.50
N SER A 1093 103.54 45.88 -23.61
CA SER A 1093 104.88 46.39 -23.88
C SER A 1093 104.86 47.92 -23.87
N VAL A 1094 104.74 48.50 -22.69
CA VAL A 1094 105.09 49.90 -22.49
C VAL A 1094 105.84 50.07 -21.17
N LEU A 1095 107.17 50.02 -21.25
CA LEU A 1095 108.06 50.89 -20.48
C LEU A 1095 109.32 51.15 -21.32
N LYS A 1096 109.24 52.21 -22.12
CA LYS A 1096 110.17 53.31 -21.97
C LYS A 1096 109.39 54.55 -21.58
#